data_AF-A0A415N900-F1
#
_entry.id   AF-A0A415N900-F1
#
_cell.length_a   1.000
_cell.length_b   1.000
_cell.length_c   1.000
_cell.angle_alpha   90.00
_cell.angle_beta   90.00
_cell.angle_gamma   90.00
#
_symmetry.space_group_name_H-M   'P 1'
#
loop_
_entity.id
_entity.type
_entity.pdbx_description
1 polymer ?
#
loop_
_entity_poly.entity_id
_entity_poly.type
_entity_poly.pdbx_seq_one_letter_code
_entity_poly.pdbx_strand_id
1 'polypeptide(L)'
;MRKILLIMLSLLSVLQIEAQKTIDLSGDWNFEIDRQDIGEKEKWFNQTLQDVIELPGSMPERLKGDDVTVRTRWTGSLYDSSYYYNPYMEKYRREGNVKLPFFLTPDKHYVGVAWYQKEINLPKDWKKERIVLVLERPHIESTVWVNGHKVGMQNSLCVAHIYDVTRYVRPGKCNITIRIDNRIKEINVGPDSHSITDQTQGNWNGIVGRICLQATPHVYFDDIQVFPEPEQKLARVKLRIKSSNKSSTTAQVRLSAESFNAEKKHILPVLMQEVKVKHGIAEQEIVLPMGDDMLLWDEFNPALYKLTAEISTGKGKEVKEIQFGMRRFEIKGKWFYVNGRKTMLRGTVENCDFPLTGYAPMDVESWERVFRICRSYGLNHMRFHSFCPPEAAFIAADLVGFYLQPEGPSWPNHGPKLGLGQPIDKYLMDETIALTKAYGNYASYCMLACGNEPSGRWVDWVTKFVDYWENTDPRRVYTGASVGGGWQWQPRNQYHVKAGARGLTWRQKRPQTNDDYHMQSRIDTVSQPYVSHETGQWCVFPNFNEIRKYTGVNKAKNFEIFRDILNDNQMGEQAHCFMMASGKLQALCYKYEIEKTLRTPDYAGFQLLALNDYSGQGTALVGVLDVFFEEKGYINAQEWRRFCSPTVPLMRTDKFVYTNDEAFVADIEIAHFGEKTLKHAPVTYTIKDVYGKVYTRNTLGNKDIPIGNLHVLGHIEFPLGEIKKPTELNLEVRIEGTEAVNDWNFWVYPKKVELVQNDVYTTDTLDTKALDILQSGGKVLILAAGKVSYGKEVSQMFTPVFWNTSWFKMRPPHTTGILVNPKHPLFREFPTEYHSNLQWWELLNRAQVMQFTDFPADFQPTIQSIDTWFLSRKIGMLFEAKVLNGKLIMSTMDLTTNTDERIVARQMHKAILDYMNSDHFRPMYTIEPERISDLFKKVAGDVKSYTKGSPDELKPKIN
;
A
#
# COMPACT_ATOMS: atom_id res chain seq x y z
N MET A 1 -8.24 -23.34 -74.45
CA MET A 1 -8.83 -23.39 -73.08
C MET A 1 -8.55 -24.69 -72.31
N ARG A 2 -7.37 -25.33 -72.44
CA ARG A 2 -6.98 -26.52 -71.64
C ARG A 2 -5.61 -26.43 -70.95
N LYS A 3 -4.90 -25.31 -71.08
CA LYS A 3 -3.59 -25.05 -70.45
C LYS A 3 -3.62 -24.03 -69.30
N ILE A 4 -4.77 -23.40 -69.04
CA ILE A 4 -4.92 -22.41 -67.94
C ILE A 4 -5.56 -23.04 -66.69
N LEU A 5 -6.23 -24.19 -66.82
CA LEU A 5 -6.86 -24.88 -65.68
C LEU A 5 -5.90 -25.73 -64.83
N LEU A 6 -4.71 -26.07 -65.35
CA LEU A 6 -3.70 -26.87 -64.63
C LEU A 6 -2.70 -26.03 -63.81
N ILE A 7 -2.69 -24.70 -63.98
CA ILE A 7 -1.83 -23.80 -63.20
C ILE A 7 -2.59 -23.20 -62.00
N MET A 8 -3.93 -23.22 -62.00
CA MET A 8 -4.74 -22.84 -60.83
C MET A 8 -4.98 -23.96 -59.82
N LEU A 9 -4.70 -25.22 -60.15
CA LEU A 9 -4.85 -26.36 -59.23
C LEU A 9 -3.55 -26.76 -58.48
N SER A 10 -2.41 -26.14 -58.79
CA SER A 10 -1.13 -26.36 -58.11
C SER A 10 -0.72 -25.23 -57.15
N LEU A 11 -1.54 -24.19 -57.00
CA LEU A 11 -1.31 -23.04 -56.13
C LEU A 11 -2.20 -22.99 -54.88
N LEU A 12 -2.93 -24.08 -54.57
CA LEU A 12 -3.88 -24.16 -53.45
C LEU A 12 -3.57 -25.27 -52.43
N SER A 13 -2.34 -25.78 -52.40
CA SER A 13 -1.93 -26.78 -51.41
C SER A 13 -0.49 -26.60 -50.94
N VAL A 14 -0.19 -25.40 -50.41
CA VAL A 14 0.85 -25.23 -49.38
C VAL A 14 0.33 -24.25 -48.33
N LEU A 15 -0.82 -24.56 -47.75
CA LEU A 15 -1.04 -24.19 -46.36
C LEU A 15 -0.07 -25.09 -45.57
N GLN A 16 1.10 -24.56 -45.21
CA GLN A 16 1.81 -25.12 -44.07
C GLN A 16 0.84 -25.02 -42.90
N ILE A 17 0.19 -26.13 -42.59
CA ILE A 17 -0.51 -26.33 -41.33
C ILE A 17 0.60 -26.22 -40.29
N GLU A 18 0.81 -25.03 -39.74
CA GLU A 18 1.66 -24.87 -38.58
C GLU A 18 1.00 -25.68 -37.47
N ALA A 19 1.68 -26.73 -37.02
CA ALA A 19 1.11 -27.62 -36.02
C ALA A 19 0.76 -26.80 -34.77
N GLN A 20 -0.51 -26.86 -34.33
CA GLN A 20 -0.95 -26.20 -33.11
C GLN A 20 -0.08 -26.68 -31.93
N LYS A 21 0.80 -25.81 -31.40
CA LYS A 21 1.75 -26.16 -30.32
C LYS A 21 1.17 -25.94 -28.92
N THR A 22 0.00 -25.32 -28.81
CA THR A 22 -0.64 -25.04 -27.53
C THR A 22 -2.14 -25.30 -27.62
N ILE A 23 -2.67 -25.97 -26.60
CA ILE A 23 -4.11 -26.15 -26.40
C ILE A 23 -4.47 -25.35 -25.15
N ASP A 24 -5.29 -24.32 -25.33
CA ASP A 24 -5.89 -23.59 -24.22
C ASP A 24 -6.93 -24.48 -23.53
N LEU A 25 -6.88 -24.52 -22.20
CA LEU A 25 -7.80 -25.29 -21.36
C LEU A 25 -8.79 -24.40 -20.60
N SER A 26 -8.86 -23.10 -20.92
CA SER A 26 -9.87 -22.18 -20.41
C SER A 26 -11.32 -22.59 -20.76
N GLY A 27 -12.29 -22.03 -20.05
CA GLY A 27 -13.72 -22.33 -20.16
C GLY A 27 -14.20 -23.34 -19.13
N ASP A 28 -15.21 -24.14 -19.48
CA ASP A 28 -15.86 -25.05 -18.55
C ASP A 28 -14.98 -26.24 -18.15
N TRP A 29 -15.06 -26.60 -16.88
CA TRP A 29 -14.49 -27.79 -16.25
C TRP A 29 -15.57 -28.48 -15.42
N ASN A 30 -15.67 -29.81 -15.52
CA ASN A 30 -16.47 -30.57 -14.55
C ASN A 30 -15.84 -30.40 -13.17
N PHE A 31 -16.65 -30.32 -12.13
CA PHE A 31 -16.24 -29.83 -10.83
C PHE A 31 -16.93 -30.58 -9.68
N GLU A 32 -16.22 -30.74 -8.57
CA GLU A 32 -16.81 -31.25 -7.33
C GLU A 32 -16.05 -30.77 -6.09
N ILE A 33 -16.79 -30.41 -5.03
CA ILE A 33 -16.24 -30.01 -3.73
C ILE A 33 -16.06 -31.26 -2.86
N ASP A 34 -14.83 -31.56 -2.47
CA ASP A 34 -14.48 -32.74 -1.67
C ASP A 34 -14.31 -32.36 -0.20
N ARG A 35 -15.45 -32.17 0.47
CA ARG A 35 -15.50 -31.74 1.88
C ARG A 35 -14.89 -32.74 2.85
N GLN A 36 -14.84 -34.01 2.48
CA GLN A 36 -14.37 -35.11 3.33
C GLN A 36 -12.98 -35.60 2.92
N ASP A 37 -12.38 -35.04 1.86
CA ASP A 37 -11.11 -35.47 1.29
C ASP A 37 -11.09 -36.97 0.94
N ILE A 38 -12.19 -37.45 0.33
CA ILE A 38 -12.39 -38.87 -0.02
C ILE A 38 -12.17 -39.14 -1.51
N GLY A 39 -12.05 -38.11 -2.35
CA GLY A 39 -12.05 -38.24 -3.81
C GLY A 39 -10.87 -39.06 -4.35
N GLU A 40 -9.71 -39.05 -3.69
CA GLU A 40 -8.59 -39.91 -4.08
C GLU A 40 -8.88 -41.39 -3.73
N LYS A 41 -9.49 -41.64 -2.57
CA LYS A 41 -9.88 -43.00 -2.11
C LYS A 41 -10.97 -43.59 -3.00
N GLU A 42 -11.96 -42.79 -3.37
CA GLU A 42 -13.07 -43.19 -4.24
C GLU A 42 -12.74 -43.08 -5.74
N LYS A 43 -11.53 -42.64 -6.07
CA LYS A 43 -11.02 -42.51 -7.45
C LYS A 43 -11.90 -41.61 -8.32
N TRP A 44 -12.28 -40.44 -7.82
CA TRP A 44 -13.06 -39.44 -8.57
C TRP A 44 -12.37 -39.02 -9.89
N PHE A 45 -11.05 -39.12 -9.98
CA PHE A 45 -10.29 -38.96 -11.23
C PHE A 45 -10.62 -39.98 -12.35
N ASN A 46 -11.38 -41.03 -12.05
CA ASN A 46 -11.92 -42.00 -13.00
C ASN A 46 -13.45 -41.91 -13.15
N GLN A 47 -14.09 -40.96 -12.48
CA GLN A 47 -15.52 -40.73 -12.52
C GLN A 47 -15.81 -39.39 -13.20
N THR A 48 -17.05 -39.19 -13.65
CA THR A 48 -17.51 -37.90 -14.16
C THR A 48 -18.00 -37.05 -12.99
N LEU A 49 -17.35 -35.91 -12.76
CA LEU A 49 -17.79 -34.93 -11.77
C LEU A 49 -19.09 -34.26 -12.23
N GLN A 50 -19.99 -33.96 -11.31
CA GLN A 50 -21.39 -33.62 -11.63
C GLN A 50 -21.65 -32.13 -11.84
N ASP A 51 -20.89 -31.26 -11.18
CA ASP A 51 -21.05 -29.81 -11.28
C ASP A 51 -20.11 -29.25 -12.36
N VAL A 52 -20.23 -27.96 -12.67
CA VAL A 52 -19.36 -27.25 -13.62
C VAL A 52 -18.85 -25.95 -12.99
N ILE A 53 -17.61 -25.61 -13.31
CA ILE A 53 -16.99 -24.33 -12.99
C ILE A 53 -16.17 -23.83 -14.18
N GLU A 54 -16.15 -22.52 -14.39
CA GLU A 54 -15.33 -21.90 -15.42
C GLU A 54 -13.94 -21.57 -14.86
N LEU A 55 -12.89 -21.97 -15.56
CA LEU A 55 -11.50 -21.61 -15.27
C LEU A 55 -10.85 -20.93 -16.50
N PRO A 56 -9.90 -20.01 -16.34
CA PRO A 56 -9.34 -19.53 -15.08
C PRO A 56 -10.34 -18.78 -14.19
N GLY A 57 -10.19 -18.91 -12.88
CA GLY A 57 -11.05 -18.27 -11.88
C GLY A 57 -10.95 -18.95 -10.52
N SER A 58 -11.71 -18.41 -9.57
CA SER A 58 -11.79 -18.93 -8.21
C SER A 58 -13.19 -19.43 -7.85
N MET A 59 -13.29 -20.32 -6.87
CA MET A 59 -14.57 -20.78 -6.33
C MET A 59 -15.46 -19.61 -5.85
N PRO A 60 -14.97 -18.63 -5.04
CA PRO A 60 -15.78 -17.49 -4.62
C PRO A 60 -16.31 -16.64 -5.78
N GLU A 61 -15.50 -16.41 -6.81
CA GLU A 61 -15.90 -15.66 -8.01
C GLU A 61 -17.05 -16.36 -8.76
N ARG A 62 -17.08 -17.70 -8.72
CA ARG A 62 -18.14 -18.52 -9.33
C ARG A 62 -19.24 -18.93 -8.34
N LEU A 63 -19.30 -18.26 -7.18
CA LEU A 63 -20.26 -18.49 -6.10
C LEU A 63 -20.33 -19.96 -5.62
N LYS A 64 -19.19 -20.67 -5.68
CA LYS A 64 -19.02 -22.02 -5.14
C LYS A 64 -18.40 -21.95 -3.75
N GLY A 65 -18.91 -22.74 -2.82
CA GLY A 65 -18.45 -22.77 -1.43
C GLY A 65 -19.61 -22.66 -0.43
N ASP A 66 -19.28 -22.34 0.82
CA ASP A 66 -20.24 -22.19 1.90
C ASP A 66 -20.69 -20.74 2.06
N ASP A 67 -21.94 -20.53 2.46
CA ASP A 67 -22.42 -19.22 2.88
C ASP A 67 -21.66 -18.76 4.12
N VAL A 68 -21.34 -17.45 4.17
CA VAL A 68 -20.71 -16.86 5.35
C VAL A 68 -21.71 -16.79 6.49
N THR A 69 -21.33 -17.36 7.64
CA THR A 69 -22.11 -17.37 8.88
C THR A 69 -21.23 -16.94 10.05
N VAL A 70 -21.82 -16.74 11.24
CA VAL A 70 -21.06 -16.50 12.48
C VAL A 70 -20.16 -17.66 12.90
N ARG A 71 -20.35 -18.85 12.29
CA ARG A 71 -19.54 -20.05 12.52
C ARG A 71 -18.47 -20.26 11.46
N THR A 72 -18.38 -19.40 10.44
CA THR A 72 -17.35 -19.47 9.41
C THR A 72 -15.97 -19.42 10.05
N ARG A 73 -15.13 -20.40 9.71
CA ARG A 73 -13.74 -20.46 10.16
C ARG A 73 -12.87 -19.80 9.10
N TRP A 74 -12.37 -18.62 9.43
CA TRP A 74 -11.44 -17.87 8.60
C TRP A 74 -10.04 -18.49 8.66
N THR A 75 -9.28 -18.31 7.60
CA THR A 75 -7.84 -18.61 7.54
C THR A 75 -7.08 -17.55 8.33
N GLY A 76 -7.43 -16.27 8.14
CA GLY A 76 -6.87 -15.16 8.90
C GLY A 76 -7.37 -15.10 10.35
N SER A 77 -6.53 -14.56 11.23
CA SER A 77 -6.82 -14.40 12.65
C SER A 77 -7.85 -13.27 12.90
N LEU A 78 -8.67 -13.39 13.95
CA LEU A 78 -9.66 -12.38 14.36
C LEU A 78 -9.26 -11.71 15.67
N TYR A 79 -8.84 -10.43 15.62
CA TYR A 79 -8.10 -9.81 16.73
C TYR A 79 -8.94 -8.97 17.70
N ASP A 80 -10.15 -8.58 17.29
CA ASP A 80 -11.03 -7.80 18.15
C ASP A 80 -12.28 -8.59 18.52
N SER A 81 -12.25 -9.13 19.74
CA SER A 81 -13.36 -9.89 20.30
C SER A 81 -14.62 -9.05 20.55
N SER A 82 -14.53 -7.71 20.51
CA SER A 82 -15.66 -6.82 20.80
C SER A 82 -16.86 -7.09 19.89
N TYR A 83 -16.59 -7.50 18.65
CA TYR A 83 -17.62 -7.98 17.71
C TYR A 83 -18.49 -9.08 18.30
N TYR A 84 -17.97 -10.01 19.10
CA TYR A 84 -18.75 -11.14 19.64
C TYR A 84 -19.52 -10.82 20.91
N TYR A 85 -19.07 -9.82 21.68
CA TYR A 85 -19.55 -9.58 23.04
C TYR A 85 -20.27 -8.24 23.23
N ASN A 86 -20.10 -7.28 22.33
CA ASN A 86 -20.79 -6.00 22.43
C ASN A 86 -22.26 -6.12 22.00
N PRO A 87 -23.23 -5.65 22.81
CA PRO A 87 -24.66 -5.73 22.48
C PRO A 87 -25.03 -5.00 21.18
N TYR A 88 -24.44 -3.84 20.90
CA TYR A 88 -24.74 -3.08 19.69
C TYR A 88 -24.30 -3.79 18.40
N MET A 89 -23.36 -4.73 18.49
CA MET A 89 -22.92 -5.56 17.37
C MET A 89 -23.83 -6.78 17.13
N GLU A 90 -24.75 -7.10 18.04
CA GLU A 90 -25.58 -8.32 17.98
C GLU A 90 -26.39 -8.41 16.68
N LYS A 91 -26.88 -7.27 16.17
CA LYS A 91 -27.64 -7.19 14.91
C LYS A 91 -26.84 -7.69 13.70
N TYR A 92 -25.51 -7.65 13.75
CA TYR A 92 -24.60 -8.11 12.69
C TYR A 92 -24.13 -9.56 12.86
N ARG A 93 -24.58 -10.26 13.90
CA ARG A 93 -24.27 -11.68 14.18
C ARG A 93 -25.49 -12.59 13.99
N ARG A 94 -26.56 -12.07 13.40
CA ARG A 94 -27.78 -12.84 13.11
C ARG A 94 -27.64 -13.53 11.76
N GLU A 95 -28.10 -14.77 11.66
CA GLU A 95 -28.13 -15.50 10.38
C GLU A 95 -28.86 -14.66 9.32
N GLY A 96 -28.31 -14.59 8.11
CA GLY A 96 -28.80 -13.73 7.02
C GLY A 96 -28.35 -12.27 7.07
N ASN A 97 -27.71 -11.79 8.16
CA ASN A 97 -27.17 -10.43 8.26
C ASN A 97 -25.78 -10.41 8.92
N VAL A 98 -24.94 -11.37 8.56
CA VAL A 98 -23.57 -11.44 9.10
C VAL A 98 -22.72 -10.36 8.46
N LYS A 99 -22.18 -9.45 9.26
CA LYS A 99 -21.25 -8.39 8.83
C LYS A 99 -20.03 -8.37 9.73
N LEU A 100 -18.84 -8.43 9.15
CA LEU A 100 -17.58 -8.36 9.91
C LEU A 100 -17.01 -6.95 9.89
N PRO A 101 -16.53 -6.42 11.03
CA PRO A 101 -15.89 -5.11 11.08
C PRO A 101 -14.38 -5.15 10.76
N PHE A 102 -13.79 -6.33 10.56
CA PHE A 102 -12.33 -6.50 10.50
C PHE A 102 -11.73 -6.39 9.10
N PHE A 103 -12.43 -6.92 8.10
CA PHE A 103 -12.01 -6.98 6.71
C PHE A 103 -13.24 -7.16 5.82
N LEU A 104 -13.06 -7.10 4.50
CA LEU A 104 -14.13 -7.26 3.54
C LEU A 104 -14.69 -8.69 3.58
N THR A 105 -16.00 -8.83 3.44
CA THR A 105 -16.67 -10.13 3.59
C THR A 105 -16.98 -10.74 2.21
N PRO A 106 -16.47 -11.94 1.87
CA PRO A 106 -16.83 -12.59 0.62
C PRO A 106 -18.28 -13.13 0.64
N ASP A 107 -18.89 -13.30 -0.54
CA ASP A 107 -20.22 -13.94 -0.64
C ASP A 107 -20.18 -15.44 -0.29
N LYS A 108 -19.09 -16.13 -0.67
CA LYS A 108 -18.85 -17.56 -0.42
C LYS A 108 -17.45 -17.77 0.12
N HIS A 109 -17.30 -18.74 1.02
CA HIS A 109 -16.01 -19.12 1.61
C HIS A 109 -15.84 -20.65 1.61
N TYR A 110 -14.67 -21.15 1.24
CA TYR A 110 -14.36 -22.57 1.30
C TYR A 110 -12.86 -22.83 1.44
N VAL A 111 -12.49 -23.58 2.48
CA VAL A 111 -11.13 -24.08 2.71
C VAL A 111 -11.19 -25.61 2.75
N GLY A 112 -10.52 -26.26 1.82
CA GLY A 112 -10.62 -27.69 1.61
C GLY A 112 -10.12 -28.14 0.25
N VAL A 113 -10.70 -29.24 -0.24
CA VAL A 113 -10.28 -29.90 -1.45
C VAL A 113 -11.36 -29.73 -2.51
N ALA A 114 -10.96 -29.41 -3.73
CA ALA A 114 -11.86 -29.40 -4.87
C ALA A 114 -11.22 -30.10 -6.07
N TRP A 115 -12.05 -30.73 -6.89
CA TRP A 115 -11.65 -31.49 -8.06
C TRP A 115 -12.17 -30.80 -9.32
N TYR A 116 -11.31 -30.73 -10.34
CA TYR A 116 -11.57 -30.12 -11.64
C TYR A 116 -11.22 -31.13 -12.72
N GLN A 117 -12.11 -31.36 -13.67
CA GLN A 117 -11.91 -32.34 -14.74
C GLN A 117 -12.26 -31.77 -16.12
N LYS A 118 -11.41 -32.04 -17.11
CA LYS A 118 -11.63 -31.63 -18.50
C LYS A 118 -11.19 -32.73 -19.46
N GLU A 119 -12.11 -33.12 -20.34
CA GLU A 119 -11.80 -33.94 -21.51
C GLU A 119 -11.35 -33.04 -22.65
N ILE A 120 -10.25 -33.42 -23.29
CA ILE A 120 -9.72 -32.76 -24.48
C ILE A 120 -9.38 -33.80 -25.55
N ASN A 121 -9.21 -33.35 -26.78
CA ASN A 121 -8.74 -34.20 -27.87
C ASN A 121 -7.33 -33.78 -28.32
N LEU A 122 -6.35 -34.65 -28.08
CA LEU A 122 -4.96 -34.41 -28.43
C LEU A 122 -4.69 -34.69 -29.92
N PRO A 123 -4.04 -33.76 -30.65
CA PRO A 123 -3.66 -33.96 -32.04
C PRO A 123 -2.74 -35.17 -32.26
N LYS A 124 -2.88 -35.83 -33.42
CA LYS A 124 -2.01 -36.96 -33.80
C LYS A 124 -0.53 -36.60 -33.88
N ASP A 125 -0.25 -35.36 -34.27
CA ASP A 125 1.13 -34.88 -34.50
C ASP A 125 1.90 -34.67 -33.20
N TRP A 126 1.23 -34.59 -32.05
CA TRP A 126 1.87 -34.48 -30.74
C TRP A 126 2.49 -35.79 -30.24
N LYS A 127 2.25 -36.93 -30.91
CA LYS A 127 2.72 -38.26 -30.48
C LYS A 127 4.25 -38.34 -30.25
N LYS A 128 5.03 -37.51 -30.94
CA LYS A 128 6.50 -37.50 -30.89
C LYS A 128 7.07 -36.31 -30.12
N GLU A 129 6.20 -35.52 -29.49
CA GLU A 129 6.57 -34.32 -28.77
C GLU A 129 6.56 -34.58 -27.26
N ARG A 130 7.26 -33.74 -26.52
CA ARG A 130 7.09 -33.60 -25.07
C ARG A 130 5.87 -32.74 -24.81
N ILE A 131 4.99 -33.18 -23.91
CA ILE A 131 3.73 -32.50 -23.60
C ILE A 131 3.75 -32.05 -22.16
N VAL A 132 3.48 -30.76 -21.95
CA VAL A 132 3.55 -30.09 -20.65
C VAL A 132 2.21 -29.46 -20.31
N LEU A 133 1.72 -29.68 -19.10
CA LEU A 133 0.60 -28.94 -18.52
C LEU A 133 1.14 -27.77 -17.69
N VAL A 134 0.64 -26.57 -17.96
CA VAL A 134 0.97 -25.34 -17.25
C VAL A 134 -0.27 -24.84 -16.53
N LEU A 135 -0.15 -24.66 -15.21
CA LEU A 135 -1.15 -24.00 -14.36
C LEU A 135 -0.49 -22.76 -13.76
N GLU A 136 -0.85 -21.57 -14.24
CA GLU A 136 -0.11 -20.35 -13.88
C GLU A 136 -0.24 -19.97 -12.40
N ARG A 137 -1.44 -20.08 -11.83
CA ARG A 137 -1.71 -19.65 -10.45
C ARG A 137 -2.77 -20.52 -9.75
N PRO A 138 -2.49 -21.80 -9.50
CA PRO A 138 -3.27 -22.61 -8.57
C PRO A 138 -3.08 -22.14 -7.11
N HIS A 139 -4.00 -22.48 -6.21
CA HIS A 139 -3.91 -22.10 -4.79
C HIS A 139 -4.41 -23.23 -3.89
N ILE A 140 -3.56 -23.90 -3.09
CA ILE A 140 -2.11 -23.74 -2.91
C ILE A 140 -1.38 -24.93 -3.53
N GLU A 141 -1.87 -26.13 -3.27
CA GLU A 141 -1.33 -27.36 -3.83
C GLU A 141 -2.18 -27.84 -5.01
N SER A 142 -1.54 -28.30 -6.09
CA SER A 142 -2.22 -29.03 -7.15
C SER A 142 -1.68 -30.45 -7.29
N THR A 143 -2.57 -31.41 -7.50
CA THR A 143 -2.23 -32.78 -7.88
C THR A 143 -2.93 -33.14 -9.17
N VAL A 144 -2.20 -33.71 -10.13
CA VAL A 144 -2.70 -33.95 -11.48
C VAL A 144 -2.80 -35.44 -11.79
N TRP A 145 -3.90 -35.83 -12.42
CA TRP A 145 -4.11 -37.12 -13.05
C TRP A 145 -4.40 -36.93 -14.53
N VAL A 146 -3.88 -37.84 -15.35
CA VAL A 146 -4.16 -37.88 -16.78
C VAL A 146 -4.56 -39.30 -17.15
N ASN A 147 -5.74 -39.43 -17.76
CA ASN A 147 -6.33 -40.73 -18.12
C ASN A 147 -6.34 -41.71 -16.93
N GLY A 148 -6.67 -41.22 -15.73
CA GLY A 148 -6.74 -42.01 -14.50
C GLY A 148 -5.39 -42.28 -13.82
N HIS A 149 -4.27 -41.89 -14.41
CA HIS A 149 -2.93 -42.10 -13.84
C HIS A 149 -2.42 -40.84 -13.14
N LYS A 150 -1.98 -40.98 -11.88
CA LYS A 150 -1.40 -39.88 -11.09
C LYS A 150 -0.08 -39.43 -11.70
N VAL A 151 0.03 -38.15 -12.03
CA VAL A 151 1.24 -37.52 -12.58
C VAL A 151 2.15 -37.04 -11.45
N GLY A 152 1.60 -36.33 -10.46
CA GLY A 152 2.34 -35.80 -9.31
C GLY A 152 1.64 -34.64 -8.63
N MET A 153 2.29 -34.09 -7.59
CA MET A 153 1.85 -32.93 -6.82
C MET A 153 2.88 -31.79 -6.93
N GLN A 154 2.41 -30.54 -6.95
CA GLN A 154 3.23 -29.33 -6.80
C GLN A 154 2.61 -28.39 -5.77
N ASN A 155 3.47 -27.62 -5.11
CA ASN A 155 3.14 -26.67 -4.06
C ASN A 155 4.04 -25.44 -4.23
N SER A 156 3.45 -24.33 -4.67
CA SER A 156 4.07 -23.02 -4.79
C SER A 156 2.98 -21.95 -4.72
N LEU A 157 3.31 -20.80 -4.12
CA LEU A 157 2.43 -19.62 -4.10
C LEU A 157 2.94 -18.52 -5.04
N CYS A 158 4.20 -18.61 -5.46
CA CYS A 158 4.89 -17.56 -6.22
C CYS A 158 4.95 -17.84 -7.72
N VAL A 159 5.00 -19.10 -8.16
CA VAL A 159 5.23 -19.46 -9.57
C VAL A 159 4.25 -20.51 -10.10
N ALA A 160 4.18 -20.62 -11.43
CA ALA A 160 3.34 -21.59 -12.12
C ALA A 160 3.70 -23.05 -11.76
N HIS A 161 2.68 -23.90 -11.64
CA HIS A 161 2.85 -25.34 -11.53
C HIS A 161 2.96 -25.98 -12.92
N ILE A 162 4.05 -26.73 -13.16
CA ILE A 162 4.40 -27.25 -14.49
C ILE A 162 4.59 -28.76 -14.45
N TYR A 163 3.76 -29.52 -15.16
CA TYR A 163 3.79 -30.99 -15.18
C TYR A 163 4.20 -31.52 -16.56
N ASP A 164 5.21 -32.40 -16.59
CA ASP A 164 5.49 -33.19 -17.79
C ASP A 164 4.53 -34.38 -17.85
N VAL A 165 3.54 -34.30 -18.75
CA VAL A 165 2.47 -35.29 -18.88
C VAL A 165 2.74 -36.28 -20.02
N THR A 166 3.89 -36.18 -20.70
CA THR A 166 4.22 -36.91 -21.94
C THR A 166 3.95 -38.42 -21.85
N ARG A 167 4.24 -39.04 -20.71
CA ARG A 167 4.08 -40.50 -20.52
C ARG A 167 2.63 -40.96 -20.30
N TYR A 168 1.72 -40.03 -20.02
CA TYR A 168 0.34 -40.31 -19.61
C TYR A 168 -0.68 -39.99 -20.71
N VAL A 169 -0.22 -39.35 -21.79
CA VAL A 169 -1.06 -38.90 -22.90
C VAL A 169 -0.84 -39.73 -24.16
N ARG A 170 -1.88 -39.85 -24.98
CA ARG A 170 -1.84 -40.41 -26.33
C ARG A 170 -2.75 -39.56 -27.23
N PRO A 171 -2.50 -39.51 -28.55
CA PRO A 171 -3.43 -38.85 -29.47
C PRO A 171 -4.86 -39.35 -29.32
N GLY A 172 -5.82 -38.44 -29.49
CA GLY A 172 -7.24 -38.70 -29.26
C GLY A 172 -7.71 -38.15 -27.91
N LYS A 173 -8.81 -38.73 -27.39
CA LYS A 173 -9.40 -38.33 -26.11
C LYS A 173 -8.39 -38.44 -24.97
N CYS A 174 -8.32 -37.40 -24.15
CA CYS A 174 -7.48 -37.31 -22.98
C CYS A 174 -8.26 -36.63 -21.86
N ASN A 175 -8.36 -37.27 -20.71
CA ASN A 175 -9.00 -36.70 -19.53
C ASN A 175 -7.93 -36.15 -18.57
N ILE A 176 -8.01 -34.87 -18.25
CA ILE A 176 -7.16 -34.21 -17.25
C ILE A 176 -8.01 -34.00 -16.00
N THR A 177 -7.56 -34.49 -14.86
CA THR A 177 -8.19 -34.22 -13.56
C THR A 177 -7.17 -33.56 -12.64
N ILE A 178 -7.58 -32.48 -11.98
CA ILE A 178 -6.76 -31.68 -11.08
C ILE A 178 -7.47 -31.61 -9.74
N ARG A 179 -6.75 -31.97 -8.68
CA ARG A 179 -7.16 -31.75 -7.29
C ARG A 179 -6.44 -30.51 -6.78
N ILE A 180 -7.18 -29.52 -6.29
CA ILE A 180 -6.63 -28.32 -5.63
C ILE A 180 -6.95 -28.36 -4.14
N ASP A 181 -5.95 -28.03 -3.32
CA ASP A 181 -6.03 -28.07 -1.86
C ASP A 181 -5.44 -26.78 -1.29
N ASN A 182 -6.28 -25.96 -0.68
CA ASN A 182 -5.93 -24.65 -0.11
C ASN A 182 -5.83 -24.68 1.42
N ARG A 183 -5.77 -25.87 2.03
CA ARG A 183 -5.56 -26.02 3.48
C ARG A 183 -4.10 -25.72 3.82
N ILE A 184 -3.90 -24.99 4.92
CA ILE A 184 -2.58 -24.89 5.55
C ILE A 184 -2.24 -26.24 6.22
N LYS A 185 -1.11 -26.84 5.86
CA LYS A 185 -0.63 -28.13 6.38
C LYS A 185 0.73 -27.96 7.06
N GLU A 186 1.65 -28.90 6.84
CA GLU A 186 3.03 -28.87 7.36
C GLU A 186 3.82 -27.65 6.87
N ILE A 187 3.56 -27.21 5.64
CA ILE A 187 4.07 -25.94 5.11
C ILE A 187 3.09 -24.85 5.51
N ASN A 188 3.40 -24.21 6.63
CA ASN A 188 2.63 -23.08 7.15
C ASN A 188 3.38 -21.79 6.88
N VAL A 189 2.86 -20.95 5.98
CA VAL A 189 3.44 -19.63 5.67
C VAL A 189 3.04 -18.55 6.68
N GLY A 190 2.09 -18.84 7.58
CA GLY A 190 1.48 -17.90 8.52
C GLY A 190 0.04 -17.58 8.10
N PRO A 191 -0.97 -17.76 8.96
CA PRO A 191 -2.39 -17.56 8.64
C PRO A 191 -2.75 -16.13 8.21
N ASP A 192 -1.94 -15.16 8.63
CA ASP A 192 -2.12 -13.75 8.31
C ASP A 192 -1.26 -13.27 7.13
N SER A 193 -0.52 -14.18 6.49
CA SER A 193 0.25 -13.86 5.28
C SER A 193 -0.69 -13.41 4.17
N HIS A 194 -0.35 -12.28 3.53
CA HIS A 194 -1.12 -11.75 2.42
C HIS A 194 -1.19 -12.70 1.23
N SER A 195 -0.36 -13.74 1.17
CA SER A 195 -0.43 -14.81 0.19
C SER A 195 -1.67 -15.70 0.30
N ILE A 196 -2.32 -15.79 1.48
CA ILE A 196 -3.41 -16.76 1.76
C ILE A 196 -4.49 -16.26 2.74
N THR A 197 -4.37 -15.07 3.31
CA THR A 197 -5.25 -14.61 4.39
C THR A 197 -6.51 -13.93 3.88
N ASP A 198 -7.65 -14.17 4.53
CA ASP A 198 -8.95 -13.52 4.23
C ASP A 198 -8.97 -12.01 4.54
N GLN A 199 -7.93 -11.50 5.20
CA GLN A 199 -7.86 -10.09 5.54
C GLN A 199 -7.63 -9.20 4.31
N THR A 200 -7.00 -9.71 3.25
CA THR A 200 -6.60 -8.89 2.09
C THR A 200 -7.11 -9.51 0.79
N GLN A 201 -6.51 -10.62 0.39
CA GLN A 201 -7.10 -11.55 -0.55
C GLN A 201 -7.98 -12.57 0.19
N GLY A 202 -8.43 -13.64 -0.46
CA GLY A 202 -9.05 -14.78 0.23
C GLY A 202 -8.11 -15.97 0.31
N ASN A 203 -8.40 -16.95 1.18
CA ASN A 203 -7.87 -18.31 0.99
C ASN A 203 -8.72 -19.04 -0.06
N TRP A 204 -8.65 -18.59 -1.32
CA TRP A 204 -9.51 -19.11 -2.39
C TRP A 204 -9.03 -20.49 -2.89
N ASN A 205 -9.94 -21.24 -3.52
CA ASN A 205 -9.61 -22.49 -4.22
C ASN A 205 -9.92 -22.30 -5.71
N GLY A 206 -9.00 -22.72 -6.58
CA GLY A 206 -9.12 -22.55 -8.02
C GLY A 206 -7.78 -22.43 -8.71
N ILE A 207 -7.82 -22.01 -9.97
CA ILE A 207 -6.66 -21.73 -10.81
C ILE A 207 -6.97 -20.43 -11.57
N VAL A 208 -6.38 -19.32 -11.16
CA VAL A 208 -6.81 -17.97 -11.61
C VAL A 208 -6.05 -17.44 -12.82
N GLY A 209 -4.93 -18.07 -13.17
CA GLY A 209 -4.13 -17.73 -14.35
C GLY A 209 -4.27 -18.74 -15.50
N ARG A 210 -3.48 -18.54 -16.56
CA ARG A 210 -3.38 -19.38 -17.75
C ARG A 210 -3.33 -20.87 -17.42
N ILE A 211 -4.13 -21.65 -18.15
CA ILE A 211 -4.21 -23.11 -18.06
C ILE A 211 -4.06 -23.68 -19.47
N CYS A 212 -2.97 -24.35 -19.78
CA CYS A 212 -2.76 -24.87 -21.13
C CYS A 212 -1.90 -26.14 -21.19
N LEU A 213 -2.05 -26.90 -22.28
CA LEU A 213 -1.06 -27.88 -22.69
C LEU A 213 -0.14 -27.29 -23.76
N GLN A 214 1.14 -27.61 -23.68
CA GLN A 214 2.15 -27.21 -24.66
C GLN A 214 2.87 -28.45 -25.21
N ALA A 215 2.97 -28.52 -26.54
CA ALA A 215 3.85 -29.46 -27.22
C ALA A 215 5.20 -28.80 -27.51
N THR A 216 6.26 -29.40 -26.98
CA THR A 216 7.64 -28.94 -27.10
C THR A 216 8.53 -30.06 -27.63
N PRO A 217 9.60 -29.76 -28.38
CA PRO A 217 10.58 -30.76 -28.77
C PRO A 217 11.24 -31.48 -27.59
N HIS A 218 11.83 -32.64 -27.86
CA HIS A 218 12.61 -33.41 -26.87
C HIS A 218 14.00 -32.83 -26.55
N VAL A 219 14.46 -31.86 -27.35
CA VAL A 219 15.63 -31.02 -27.07
C VAL A 219 15.11 -29.60 -26.95
N TYR A 220 15.17 -29.04 -25.75
CA TYR A 220 14.51 -27.78 -25.41
C TYR A 220 15.33 -26.98 -24.40
N PHE A 221 15.03 -25.69 -24.27
CA PHE A 221 15.56 -24.82 -23.24
C PHE A 221 14.83 -25.09 -21.92
N ASP A 222 15.50 -25.73 -20.96
CA ASP A 222 15.02 -25.88 -19.58
C ASP A 222 15.04 -24.55 -18.82
N ASP A 223 16.00 -23.68 -19.17
CA ASP A 223 16.15 -22.36 -18.58
C ASP A 223 16.95 -21.42 -19.50
N ILE A 224 16.62 -20.13 -19.48
CA ILE A 224 17.33 -19.05 -20.16
C ILE A 224 17.42 -17.88 -19.19
N GLN A 225 18.64 -17.53 -18.79
CA GLN A 225 18.89 -16.41 -17.87
C GLN A 225 19.80 -15.38 -18.55
N VAL A 226 19.35 -14.14 -18.61
CA VAL A 226 20.10 -13.01 -19.17
C VAL A 226 20.68 -12.20 -18.02
N PHE A 227 21.99 -11.95 -18.07
CA PHE A 227 22.75 -11.14 -17.12
C PHE A 227 23.23 -9.87 -17.84
N PRO A 228 22.53 -8.73 -17.68
CA PRO A 228 22.96 -7.47 -18.25
C PRO A 228 24.23 -6.95 -17.57
N GLU A 229 25.21 -6.52 -18.36
CA GLU A 229 26.45 -5.89 -17.89
C GLU A 229 26.70 -4.59 -18.67
N PRO A 230 25.93 -3.52 -18.38
CA PRO A 230 26.03 -2.26 -19.11
C PRO A 230 27.45 -1.67 -19.15
N GLU A 231 28.21 -1.80 -18.07
CA GLU A 231 29.58 -1.27 -17.98
C GLU A 231 30.53 -1.92 -19.00
N GLN A 232 30.27 -3.19 -19.34
CA GLN A 232 31.01 -3.95 -20.35
C GLN A 232 30.32 -3.93 -21.73
N LYS A 233 29.17 -3.26 -21.85
CA LYS A 233 28.38 -3.17 -23.09
C LYS A 233 28.01 -4.55 -23.66
N LEU A 234 27.69 -5.50 -22.77
CA LEU A 234 27.31 -6.86 -23.15
C LEU A 234 26.19 -7.40 -22.24
N ALA A 235 25.53 -8.46 -22.71
CA ALA A 235 24.65 -9.28 -21.87
C ALA A 235 25.09 -10.75 -21.97
N ARG A 236 25.29 -11.43 -20.84
CA ARG A 236 25.60 -12.88 -20.84
C ARG A 236 24.31 -13.68 -20.78
N VAL A 237 24.12 -14.56 -21.75
CA VAL A 237 22.97 -15.47 -21.81
C VAL A 237 23.42 -16.84 -21.35
N LYS A 238 22.95 -17.27 -20.18
CA LYS A 238 23.15 -18.61 -19.65
C LYS A 238 21.98 -19.49 -20.07
N LEU A 239 22.29 -20.57 -20.77
CA LEU A 239 21.33 -21.51 -21.34
C LEU A 239 21.47 -22.86 -20.64
N ARG A 240 20.35 -23.40 -20.14
CA ARG A 240 20.25 -24.82 -19.75
C ARG A 240 19.44 -25.54 -20.82
N ILE A 241 20.10 -26.36 -21.62
CA ILE A 241 19.48 -27.12 -22.69
C ILE A 241 19.29 -28.55 -22.21
N LYS A 242 18.04 -29.03 -22.20
CA LYS A 242 17.71 -30.38 -21.76
C LYS A 242 17.32 -31.25 -22.94
N SER A 243 17.85 -32.46 -22.94
CA SER A 243 17.54 -33.48 -23.94
C SER A 243 17.08 -34.76 -23.28
N SER A 244 15.89 -35.23 -23.68
CA SER A 244 15.41 -36.57 -23.34
C SER A 244 15.86 -37.64 -24.33
N ASN A 245 16.61 -37.29 -25.38
CA ASN A 245 17.14 -38.26 -26.33
C ASN A 245 18.20 -39.14 -25.65
N LYS A 246 18.18 -40.45 -25.94
CA LYS A 246 19.18 -41.40 -25.42
C LYS A 246 20.56 -41.24 -26.08
N SER A 247 20.60 -40.85 -27.34
CA SER A 247 21.82 -40.60 -28.10
C SER A 247 22.19 -39.11 -28.07
N SER A 248 23.49 -38.82 -28.12
CA SER A 248 23.98 -37.45 -28.34
C SER A 248 23.38 -36.86 -29.61
N THR A 249 22.98 -35.60 -29.56
CA THR A 249 22.45 -34.84 -30.71
C THR A 249 23.19 -33.50 -30.77
N THR A 250 23.63 -33.10 -31.95
CA THR A 250 24.13 -31.73 -32.18
C THR A 250 22.92 -30.81 -32.39
N ALA A 251 22.83 -29.75 -31.61
CA ALA A 251 21.82 -28.71 -31.73
C ALA A 251 22.49 -27.39 -32.13
N GLN A 252 21.85 -26.64 -33.03
CA GLN A 252 22.27 -25.28 -33.36
C GLN A 252 21.43 -24.31 -32.53
N VAL A 253 22.10 -23.52 -31.70
CA VAL A 253 21.52 -22.42 -30.95
C VAL A 253 21.66 -21.14 -31.76
N ARG A 254 20.56 -20.42 -31.95
CA ARG A 254 20.53 -19.11 -32.59
C ARG A 254 19.97 -18.08 -31.62
N LEU A 255 20.70 -17.00 -31.37
CA LEU A 255 20.26 -15.88 -30.53
C LEU A 255 20.16 -14.61 -31.35
N SER A 256 19.10 -13.83 -31.15
CA SER A 256 18.96 -12.46 -31.66
C SER A 256 18.21 -11.61 -30.66
N ALA A 257 18.53 -10.33 -30.55
CA ALA A 257 17.78 -9.41 -29.69
C ALA A 257 17.53 -8.07 -30.36
N GLU A 258 16.38 -7.46 -30.08
CA GLU A 258 16.06 -6.10 -30.52
C GLU A 258 15.29 -5.34 -29.44
N SER A 259 15.46 -4.02 -29.38
CA SER A 259 14.64 -3.15 -28.53
C SER A 259 13.22 -3.03 -29.08
N PHE A 260 12.20 -3.03 -28.23
CA PHE A 260 10.81 -3.03 -28.70
C PHE A 260 9.90 -1.92 -28.16
N ASN A 261 10.25 -1.25 -27.06
CA ASN A 261 9.42 -0.20 -26.43
C ASN A 261 10.12 1.17 -26.33
N ALA A 262 11.28 1.34 -26.97
CA ALA A 262 12.02 2.60 -27.00
C ALA A 262 11.87 3.29 -28.35
N GLU A 263 11.96 4.63 -28.37
CA GLU A 263 11.90 5.43 -29.60
C GLU A 263 13.07 5.11 -30.56
N LYS A 264 14.29 5.03 -30.02
CA LYS A 264 15.46 4.57 -30.78
C LYS A 264 15.38 3.05 -30.91
N LYS A 265 15.48 2.52 -32.13
CA LYS A 265 15.59 1.08 -32.37
C LYS A 265 17.04 0.62 -32.28
N HIS A 266 17.31 -0.46 -31.56
CA HIS A 266 18.60 -1.12 -31.47
C HIS A 266 18.42 -2.62 -31.75
N ILE A 267 19.10 -3.14 -32.78
CA ILE A 267 19.00 -4.52 -33.25
C ILE A 267 20.40 -5.15 -33.21
N LEU A 268 20.52 -6.28 -32.52
CA LEU A 268 21.78 -7.01 -32.43
C LEU A 268 21.97 -7.97 -33.61
N PRO A 269 23.23 -8.24 -34.01
CA PRO A 269 23.51 -9.29 -34.97
C PRO A 269 23.09 -10.66 -34.43
N VAL A 270 22.67 -11.54 -35.34
CA VAL A 270 22.32 -12.93 -35.01
C VAL A 270 23.58 -13.69 -34.65
N LEU A 271 23.58 -14.36 -33.50
CA LEU A 271 24.63 -15.29 -33.09
C LEU A 271 24.18 -16.73 -33.34
N MET A 272 25.11 -17.57 -33.79
CA MET A 272 24.88 -19.00 -33.99
C MET A 272 25.98 -19.80 -33.33
N GLN A 273 25.62 -20.84 -32.57
CA GLN A 273 26.57 -21.73 -31.90
C GLN A 273 26.08 -23.18 -31.96
N GLU A 274 26.99 -24.09 -32.32
CA GLU A 274 26.70 -25.52 -32.22
C GLU A 274 26.97 -26.03 -30.80
N VAL A 275 26.03 -26.81 -30.28
CA VAL A 275 26.09 -27.39 -28.95
C VAL A 275 25.84 -28.89 -29.05
N LYS A 276 26.76 -29.69 -28.48
CA LYS A 276 26.53 -31.14 -28.35
C LYS A 276 25.73 -31.41 -27.08
N VAL A 277 24.51 -31.91 -27.25
CA VAL A 277 23.60 -32.21 -26.14
C VAL A 277 23.47 -33.73 -25.98
N LYS A 278 23.87 -34.24 -24.81
CA LYS A 278 23.64 -35.64 -24.39
C LYS A 278 22.34 -35.74 -23.61
N HIS A 279 21.91 -36.96 -23.28
CA HIS A 279 20.82 -37.17 -22.34
C HIS A 279 21.09 -36.42 -21.03
N GLY A 280 20.11 -35.63 -20.56
CA GLY A 280 20.28 -34.77 -19.38
C GLY A 280 20.35 -33.29 -19.75
N ILE A 281 21.14 -32.52 -19.00
CA ILE A 281 21.27 -31.05 -19.13
C ILE A 281 22.67 -30.72 -19.68
N ALA A 282 22.71 -29.85 -20.68
CA ALA A 282 23.91 -29.18 -21.17
C ALA A 282 23.80 -27.68 -20.85
N GLU A 283 24.82 -27.14 -20.17
CA GLU A 283 24.89 -25.72 -19.85
C GLU A 283 25.79 -25.01 -20.86
N GLN A 284 25.37 -23.84 -21.32
CA GLN A 284 26.13 -22.99 -22.26
C GLN A 284 26.02 -21.54 -21.82
N GLU A 285 27.06 -20.77 -22.10
CA GLU A 285 27.07 -19.32 -21.93
C GLU A 285 27.42 -18.66 -23.27
N ILE A 286 26.59 -17.72 -23.69
CA ILE A 286 26.77 -16.96 -24.93
C ILE A 286 26.74 -15.47 -24.60
N VAL A 287 27.70 -14.71 -25.11
CA VAL A 287 27.78 -13.27 -24.92
C VAL A 287 27.06 -12.56 -26.07
N LEU A 288 26.05 -11.75 -25.75
CA LEU A 288 25.44 -10.79 -26.67
C LEU A 288 26.23 -9.47 -26.60
N PRO A 289 26.91 -9.05 -27.68
CA PRO A 289 27.59 -7.77 -27.71
C PRO A 289 26.57 -6.64 -27.89
N MET A 290 26.27 -5.91 -26.83
CA MET A 290 25.27 -4.81 -26.86
C MET A 290 25.85 -3.54 -27.49
N GLY A 291 27.17 -3.31 -27.39
CA GLY A 291 27.83 -2.18 -28.03
C GLY A 291 27.49 -0.81 -27.45
N ASP A 292 28.02 0.25 -28.07
CA ASP A 292 27.87 1.64 -27.61
C ASP A 292 26.45 2.20 -27.77
N ASP A 293 25.68 1.66 -28.71
CA ASP A 293 24.31 2.10 -29.01
C ASP A 293 23.26 1.49 -28.08
N MET A 294 23.67 0.72 -27.07
CA MET A 294 22.76 0.11 -26.12
C MET A 294 21.88 1.15 -25.42
N LEU A 295 20.59 0.84 -25.39
CA LEU A 295 19.59 1.55 -24.59
C LEU A 295 19.54 0.94 -23.19
N LEU A 296 19.53 1.80 -22.17
CA LEU A 296 19.47 1.39 -20.76
C LEU A 296 18.04 1.38 -20.24
N TRP A 297 17.81 0.57 -19.20
CA TRP A 297 16.57 0.51 -18.45
C TRP A 297 16.73 1.20 -17.08
N ASP A 298 15.85 2.15 -16.76
CA ASP A 298 15.64 2.72 -15.43
C ASP A 298 14.27 3.43 -15.34
N GLU A 299 14.01 4.13 -14.23
CA GLU A 299 12.72 4.82 -14.02
C GLU A 299 12.47 6.01 -14.94
N PHE A 300 13.47 6.52 -15.65
CA PHE A 300 13.34 7.63 -16.60
C PHE A 300 13.35 7.12 -18.04
N ASN A 301 14.14 6.08 -18.30
CA ASN A 301 14.31 5.45 -19.60
C ASN A 301 14.03 3.95 -19.48
N PRO A 302 12.78 3.47 -19.58
CA PRO A 302 12.45 2.05 -19.39
C PRO A 302 12.68 1.22 -20.67
N ALA A 303 13.83 1.35 -21.34
CA ALA A 303 14.08 0.62 -22.59
C ALA A 303 14.29 -0.88 -22.37
N LEU A 304 13.58 -1.70 -23.14
CA LEU A 304 13.57 -3.17 -23.05
C LEU A 304 13.96 -3.81 -24.37
N TYR A 305 14.55 -5.00 -24.26
CA TYR A 305 14.91 -5.87 -25.37
C TYR A 305 14.11 -7.16 -25.32
N LYS A 306 13.85 -7.69 -26.51
CA LYS A 306 13.32 -9.04 -26.71
C LYS A 306 14.41 -9.94 -27.27
N LEU A 307 14.94 -10.84 -26.46
CA LEU A 307 15.81 -11.93 -26.88
C LEU A 307 14.97 -13.06 -27.49
N THR A 308 15.16 -13.34 -28.77
CA THR A 308 14.68 -14.56 -29.41
C THR A 308 15.78 -15.61 -29.35
N ALA A 309 15.55 -16.67 -28.58
CA ALA A 309 16.43 -17.83 -28.48
C ALA A 309 15.80 -19.01 -29.22
N GLU A 310 16.52 -19.54 -30.20
CA GLU A 310 16.10 -20.67 -31.00
C GLU A 310 17.08 -21.83 -30.80
N ILE A 311 16.56 -23.03 -30.60
CA ILE A 311 17.33 -24.26 -30.66
C ILE A 311 16.74 -25.17 -31.73
N SER A 312 17.57 -25.53 -32.70
CA SER A 312 17.20 -26.40 -33.80
C SER A 312 18.04 -27.66 -33.82
N THR A 313 17.39 -28.77 -34.15
CA THR A 313 18.01 -30.07 -34.39
C THR A 313 17.44 -30.64 -35.68
N GLY A 314 18.06 -31.68 -36.25
CA GLY A 314 17.47 -32.40 -37.38
C GLY A 314 16.11 -33.05 -37.09
N LYS A 315 15.62 -33.00 -35.85
CA LYS A 315 14.34 -33.61 -35.42
C LYS A 315 13.29 -32.60 -34.97
N GLY A 316 13.60 -31.30 -34.94
CA GLY A 316 12.66 -30.27 -34.47
C GLY A 316 13.35 -28.99 -34.01
N LYS A 317 12.54 -27.96 -33.78
CA LYS A 317 12.95 -26.60 -33.39
C LYS A 317 12.07 -26.05 -32.26
N GLU A 318 12.69 -25.46 -31.25
CA GLU A 318 12.04 -24.65 -30.22
C GLU A 318 12.49 -23.19 -30.35
N VAL A 319 11.56 -22.26 -30.12
CA VAL A 319 11.83 -20.82 -30.04
C VAL A 319 11.24 -20.33 -28.72
N LYS A 320 12.02 -19.55 -27.96
CA LYS A 320 11.58 -18.82 -26.78
C LYS A 320 11.90 -17.35 -26.94
N GLU A 321 10.97 -16.50 -26.56
CA GLU A 321 11.19 -15.06 -26.44
C GLU A 321 11.34 -14.71 -24.96
N ILE A 322 12.38 -13.93 -24.63
CA ILE A 322 12.70 -13.50 -23.28
C ILE A 322 12.86 -11.98 -23.29
N GLN A 323 12.10 -11.30 -22.45
CA GLN A 323 12.27 -9.87 -22.21
C GLN A 323 13.42 -9.64 -21.21
N PHE A 324 14.21 -8.60 -21.44
CA PHE A 324 15.18 -8.10 -20.46
C PHE A 324 15.46 -6.60 -20.67
N GLY A 325 15.95 -5.92 -19.62
CA GLY A 325 16.42 -4.54 -19.70
C GLY A 325 17.91 -4.42 -19.37
N MET A 326 18.63 -3.57 -20.09
CA MET A 326 20.05 -3.30 -19.82
C MET A 326 20.18 -2.37 -18.63
N ARG A 327 20.51 -2.90 -17.46
CA ARG A 327 20.70 -2.10 -16.25
C ARG A 327 21.79 -2.62 -15.32
N ARG A 328 22.23 -1.77 -14.41
CA ARG A 328 22.98 -2.14 -13.19
C ARG A 328 22.23 -1.59 -11.99
N PHE A 329 21.82 -2.45 -11.06
CA PHE A 329 21.24 -2.04 -9.77
C PHE A 329 22.21 -2.48 -8.67
N GLU A 330 22.79 -1.53 -7.96
CA GLU A 330 23.85 -1.82 -7.00
C GLU A 330 23.82 -0.90 -5.79
N ILE A 331 24.64 -1.22 -4.80
CA ILE A 331 24.76 -0.47 -3.55
C ILE A 331 26.17 0.12 -3.47
N LYS A 332 26.27 1.41 -3.13
CA LYS A 332 27.54 2.06 -2.78
C LYS A 332 27.37 2.83 -1.48
N GLY A 333 28.01 2.34 -0.42
CA GLY A 333 27.80 2.83 0.94
C GLY A 333 26.33 2.69 1.35
N LYS A 334 25.73 3.79 1.79
CA LYS A 334 24.34 3.83 2.28
C LYS A 334 23.28 4.10 1.22
N TRP A 335 23.60 3.98 -0.06
CA TRP A 335 22.70 4.35 -1.16
C TRP A 335 22.62 3.31 -2.27
N PHE A 336 21.47 3.29 -2.94
CA PHE A 336 21.27 2.54 -4.18
C PHE A 336 21.74 3.35 -5.39
N TYR A 337 22.19 2.65 -6.42
CA TYR A 337 22.60 3.21 -7.69
C TYR A 337 21.99 2.41 -8.83
N VAL A 338 21.42 3.13 -9.80
CA VAL A 338 20.93 2.54 -11.06
C VAL A 338 21.73 3.13 -12.21
N ASN A 339 22.44 2.29 -12.95
CA ASN A 339 23.31 2.72 -14.06
C ASN A 339 24.34 3.79 -13.62
N GLY A 340 24.89 3.63 -12.42
CA GLY A 340 25.84 4.59 -11.83
C GLY A 340 25.22 5.85 -11.22
N ARG A 341 23.90 6.05 -11.30
CA ARG A 341 23.19 7.21 -10.75
C ARG A 341 22.63 6.92 -9.36
N LYS A 342 22.98 7.77 -8.38
CA LYS A 342 22.45 7.69 -7.01
C LYS A 342 20.93 7.80 -7.02
N THR A 343 20.26 6.79 -6.47
CA THR A 343 18.81 6.63 -6.54
C THR A 343 18.22 6.48 -5.15
N MET A 344 17.14 7.20 -4.89
CA MET A 344 16.33 7.06 -3.69
C MET A 344 15.05 6.30 -4.01
N LEU A 345 14.68 5.33 -3.17
CA LEU A 345 13.42 4.63 -3.31
C LEU A 345 12.27 5.49 -2.76
N ARG A 346 11.33 5.84 -3.64
CA ARG A 346 10.06 6.49 -3.31
C ARG A 346 9.00 5.42 -3.45
N GLY A 347 8.78 4.67 -2.38
CA GLY A 347 8.06 3.41 -2.43
C GLY A 347 6.67 3.44 -1.81
N THR A 348 5.82 2.51 -2.24
CA THR A 348 4.61 2.08 -1.54
C THR A 348 4.64 0.56 -1.33
N VAL A 349 3.65 0.05 -0.60
CA VAL A 349 3.47 -1.38 -0.33
C VAL A 349 2.14 -1.80 -0.93
N GLU A 350 2.12 -2.98 -1.56
CA GLU A 350 0.91 -3.65 -2.01
C GLU A 350 0.73 -4.93 -1.15
N ASN A 351 -0.52 -5.16 -0.69
CA ASN A 351 -0.87 -6.20 0.28
C ASN A 351 -1.87 -7.24 -0.26
N CYS A 352 -2.00 -7.36 -1.57
CA CYS A 352 -3.01 -8.10 -2.31
C CYS A 352 -4.46 -7.59 -2.08
N ASP A 353 -4.65 -6.27 -2.16
CA ASP A 353 -5.94 -5.61 -1.91
C ASP A 353 -6.80 -5.50 -3.19
N PHE A 354 -7.31 -6.63 -3.69
CA PHE A 354 -8.11 -6.68 -4.92
C PHE A 354 -9.53 -7.20 -4.68
N PRO A 355 -10.45 -6.35 -4.20
CA PRO A 355 -11.75 -6.82 -3.69
C PRO A 355 -12.71 -7.38 -4.74
N LEU A 356 -12.53 -7.04 -6.03
CA LEU A 356 -13.41 -7.54 -7.08
C LEU A 356 -13.18 -9.02 -7.37
N THR A 357 -11.94 -9.46 -7.35
CA THR A 357 -11.52 -10.83 -7.66
C THR A 357 -11.23 -11.64 -6.40
N GLY A 358 -10.81 -10.97 -5.31
CA GLY A 358 -10.30 -11.63 -4.11
C GLY A 358 -8.89 -12.22 -4.29
N TYR A 359 -8.17 -11.81 -5.34
CA TYR A 359 -6.80 -12.20 -5.67
C TYR A 359 -6.15 -11.20 -6.66
N ALA A 360 -4.82 -11.23 -6.77
CA ALA A 360 -4.07 -10.27 -7.59
C ALA A 360 -4.34 -10.42 -9.12
N PRO A 361 -4.46 -9.33 -9.91
CA PRO A 361 -4.76 -9.40 -11.34
C PRO A 361 -3.74 -10.22 -12.13
N MET A 362 -4.22 -10.98 -13.11
CA MET A 362 -3.40 -11.87 -13.94
C MET A 362 -3.04 -11.26 -15.29
N ASP A 363 -3.50 -10.04 -15.59
CA ASP A 363 -3.24 -9.31 -16.83
C ASP A 363 -2.30 -8.11 -16.62
N VAL A 364 -1.56 -7.76 -17.67
CA VAL A 364 -0.56 -6.68 -17.65
C VAL A 364 -1.22 -5.30 -17.51
N GLU A 365 -2.39 -5.09 -18.12
CA GLU A 365 -3.08 -3.80 -18.17
C GLU A 365 -3.46 -3.30 -16.77
N SER A 366 -4.01 -4.18 -15.93
CA SER A 366 -4.39 -3.87 -14.55
C SER A 366 -3.20 -3.40 -13.72
N TRP A 367 -2.06 -4.07 -13.85
CA TRP A 367 -0.83 -3.69 -13.15
C TRP A 367 -0.18 -2.44 -13.73
N GLU A 368 -0.19 -2.27 -15.06
CA GLU A 368 0.32 -1.07 -15.71
C GLU A 368 -0.44 0.17 -15.23
N ARG A 369 -1.76 0.08 -15.14
CA ARG A 369 -2.61 1.12 -14.52
C ARG A 369 -2.16 1.45 -13.11
N VAL A 370 -1.99 0.45 -12.23
CA VAL A 370 -1.54 0.65 -10.84
C VAL A 370 -0.18 1.36 -10.80
N PHE A 371 0.82 0.87 -11.54
CA PHE A 371 2.15 1.48 -11.55
C PHE A 371 2.15 2.89 -12.14
N ARG A 372 1.34 3.17 -13.17
CA ARG A 372 1.19 4.51 -13.73
C ARG A 372 0.55 5.49 -12.74
N ILE A 373 -0.42 5.06 -11.94
CA ILE A 373 -0.96 5.86 -10.84
C ILE A 373 0.12 6.12 -9.79
N CYS A 374 0.87 5.10 -9.36
CA CYS A 374 1.98 5.31 -8.44
C CYS A 374 3.03 6.31 -8.99
N ARG A 375 3.34 6.25 -10.30
CA ARG A 375 4.22 7.22 -10.98
C ARG A 375 3.64 8.63 -10.99
N SER A 376 2.32 8.79 -11.19
CA SER A 376 1.69 10.11 -11.15
C SER A 376 1.73 10.72 -9.75
N TYR A 377 1.88 9.91 -8.70
CA TYR A 377 2.16 10.34 -7.32
C TYR A 377 3.67 10.42 -6.99
N GLY A 378 4.55 10.32 -8.00
CA GLY A 378 6.01 10.50 -7.87
C GLY A 378 6.78 9.31 -7.30
N LEU A 379 6.12 8.16 -7.14
CA LEU A 379 6.74 6.92 -6.66
C LEU A 379 7.53 6.22 -7.78
N ASN A 380 8.50 5.39 -7.41
CA ASN A 380 9.30 4.57 -8.34
C ASN A 380 9.52 3.13 -7.84
N HIS A 381 8.95 2.77 -6.68
CA HIS A 381 9.20 1.49 -6.01
C HIS A 381 7.92 0.88 -5.42
N MET A 382 7.78 -0.44 -5.49
CA MET A 382 6.73 -1.19 -4.79
C MET A 382 7.30 -2.44 -4.12
N ARG A 383 6.96 -2.59 -2.85
CA ARG A 383 7.16 -3.83 -2.08
C ARG A 383 5.87 -4.63 -2.07
N PHE A 384 5.97 -5.94 -2.27
CA PHE A 384 4.84 -6.85 -2.12
C PHE A 384 4.94 -7.54 -0.77
N HIS A 385 4.04 -7.22 0.15
CA HIS A 385 4.14 -7.67 1.54
C HIS A 385 3.78 -9.15 1.66
N SER A 386 4.71 -10.01 2.04
CA SER A 386 4.49 -11.46 2.25
C SER A 386 3.87 -12.22 1.05
N PHE A 387 4.06 -11.73 -0.18
CA PHE A 387 3.65 -12.44 -1.39
C PHE A 387 4.46 -11.99 -2.63
N CYS A 388 4.38 -12.78 -3.70
CA CYS A 388 4.94 -12.45 -5.01
C CYS A 388 3.80 -12.23 -6.02
N PRO A 389 3.79 -11.11 -6.79
CA PRO A 389 2.74 -10.86 -7.76
C PRO A 389 2.86 -11.79 -8.97
N PRO A 390 1.85 -11.86 -9.85
CA PRO A 390 1.92 -12.60 -11.11
C PRO A 390 2.96 -12.03 -12.09
N GLU A 391 3.35 -12.83 -13.09
CA GLU A 391 4.29 -12.40 -14.16
C GLU A 391 3.86 -11.09 -14.83
N ALA A 392 2.54 -10.91 -14.98
CA ALA A 392 1.93 -9.69 -15.50
C ALA A 392 2.41 -8.40 -14.80
N ALA A 393 2.61 -8.44 -13.48
CA ALA A 393 3.12 -7.30 -12.72
C ALA A 393 4.57 -6.98 -13.05
N PHE A 394 5.41 -7.98 -13.27
CA PHE A 394 6.81 -7.78 -13.67
C PHE A 394 6.90 -7.18 -15.08
N ILE A 395 6.07 -7.66 -16.02
CA ILE A 395 5.98 -7.09 -17.37
C ILE A 395 5.53 -5.63 -17.29
N ALA A 396 4.47 -5.33 -16.54
CA ALA A 396 3.96 -3.97 -16.37
C ALA A 396 4.98 -3.02 -15.71
N ALA A 397 5.68 -3.49 -14.68
CA ALA A 397 6.71 -2.70 -14.00
C ALA A 397 7.92 -2.42 -14.91
N ASP A 398 8.34 -3.40 -15.72
CA ASP A 398 9.36 -3.22 -16.75
C ASP A 398 8.95 -2.14 -17.77
N LEU A 399 7.70 -2.17 -18.25
CA LEU A 399 7.18 -1.19 -19.22
C LEU A 399 7.12 0.23 -18.65
N VAL A 400 6.78 0.36 -17.36
CA VAL A 400 6.61 1.65 -16.69
C VAL A 400 7.93 2.22 -16.14
N GLY A 401 8.94 1.38 -15.90
CA GLY A 401 10.18 1.79 -15.22
C GLY A 401 10.01 1.84 -13.71
N PHE A 402 9.45 0.77 -13.12
CA PHE A 402 9.12 0.70 -11.70
C PHE A 402 9.94 -0.40 -11.01
N TYR A 403 10.57 -0.10 -9.88
CA TYR A 403 11.41 -1.05 -9.15
C TYR A 403 10.55 -1.92 -8.22
N LEU A 404 10.79 -3.23 -8.23
CA LEU A 404 10.02 -4.19 -7.43
C LEU A 404 10.89 -4.87 -6.37
N GLN A 405 10.30 -5.02 -5.19
CA GLN A 405 10.74 -5.91 -4.12
C GLN A 405 9.62 -6.92 -3.84
N PRO A 406 9.52 -8.04 -4.60
CA PRO A 406 8.71 -9.16 -4.18
C PRO A 406 9.26 -9.79 -2.90
N GLU A 407 8.37 -10.36 -2.11
CA GLU A 407 8.74 -11.15 -0.93
C GLU A 407 8.33 -12.61 -1.11
N GLY A 408 9.01 -13.50 -0.39
CA GLY A 408 8.49 -14.85 -0.19
C GLY A 408 7.10 -14.81 0.47
N PRO A 409 6.32 -15.89 0.37
CA PRO A 409 4.87 -15.86 0.61
C PRO A 409 4.50 -15.89 2.11
N SER A 410 5.38 -15.45 3.01
CA SER A 410 5.26 -15.71 4.45
C SER A 410 5.38 -14.47 5.33
N TRP A 411 4.50 -14.42 6.32
CA TRP A 411 4.57 -13.55 7.50
C TRP A 411 4.55 -14.40 8.79
N PRO A 412 5.73 -14.82 9.28
CA PRO A 412 5.83 -15.82 10.35
C PRO A 412 5.43 -15.37 11.75
N ASN A 413 5.24 -14.07 12.02
CA ASN A 413 4.99 -13.58 13.38
C ASN A 413 3.73 -14.19 14.04
N HIS A 414 2.84 -14.78 13.26
CA HIS A 414 1.56 -15.35 13.68
C HIS A 414 1.42 -16.86 13.47
N GLY A 415 2.54 -17.62 13.48
CA GLY A 415 2.46 -19.08 13.44
C GLY A 415 3.82 -19.77 13.36
N PRO A 416 4.41 -19.89 12.15
CA PRO A 416 5.66 -20.60 11.93
C PRO A 416 6.86 -19.86 12.55
N LYS A 417 7.95 -20.59 12.83
CA LYS A 417 9.18 -20.03 13.41
C LYS A 417 10.37 -20.37 12.53
N LEU A 418 11.06 -19.35 12.03
CA LEU A 418 12.21 -19.54 11.14
C LEU A 418 13.47 -19.94 11.91
N GLY A 419 14.37 -20.67 11.25
CA GLY A 419 15.68 -21.09 11.78
C GLY A 419 15.61 -22.22 12.80
N LEU A 420 14.51 -22.95 12.84
CA LEU A 420 14.30 -24.12 13.70
C LEU A 420 14.27 -25.44 12.93
N GLY A 421 14.50 -25.43 11.61
CA GLY A 421 14.45 -26.64 10.77
C GLY A 421 13.03 -27.08 10.44
N GLN A 422 12.04 -26.20 10.62
CA GLN A 422 10.66 -26.45 10.21
C GLN A 422 10.55 -26.47 8.67
N PRO A 423 9.55 -27.15 8.09
CA PRO A 423 9.37 -27.22 6.63
C PRO A 423 9.39 -25.86 5.93
N ILE A 424 8.91 -24.81 6.60
CA ILE A 424 8.91 -23.43 6.10
C ILE A 424 10.32 -22.90 5.75
N ASP A 425 11.37 -23.30 6.49
CA ASP A 425 12.74 -22.86 6.24
C ASP A 425 13.22 -23.34 4.86
N LYS A 426 12.90 -24.60 4.52
CA LYS A 426 13.20 -25.14 3.20
C LYS A 426 12.29 -24.55 2.13
N TYR A 427 10.99 -24.44 2.43
CA TYR A 427 10.00 -23.92 1.49
C TYR A 427 10.32 -22.50 1.03
N LEU A 428 10.67 -21.57 1.94
CA LEU A 428 11.01 -20.20 1.56
C LEU A 428 12.26 -20.13 0.67
N MET A 429 13.27 -20.96 0.95
CA MET A 429 14.44 -21.04 0.07
C MET A 429 14.04 -21.58 -1.32
N ASP A 430 13.31 -22.69 -1.37
CA ASP A 430 12.86 -23.29 -2.63
C ASP A 430 11.97 -22.33 -3.44
N GLU A 431 11.04 -21.62 -2.79
CA GLU A 431 10.16 -20.62 -3.42
C GLU A 431 10.94 -19.46 -4.02
N THR A 432 11.93 -18.92 -3.29
CA THR A 432 12.75 -17.82 -3.82
C THR A 432 13.66 -18.27 -4.97
N ILE A 433 14.09 -19.54 -4.98
CA ILE A 433 14.80 -20.17 -6.10
C ILE A 433 13.88 -20.25 -7.32
N ALA A 434 12.65 -20.72 -7.12
CA ALA A 434 11.66 -20.83 -8.18
C ALA A 434 11.29 -19.45 -8.75
N LEU A 435 11.06 -18.46 -7.89
CA LEU A 435 10.77 -17.07 -8.25
C LEU A 435 11.92 -16.49 -9.11
N THR A 436 13.17 -16.66 -8.67
CA THR A 436 14.34 -16.17 -9.43
C THR A 436 14.49 -16.87 -10.77
N LYS A 437 14.21 -18.17 -10.86
CA LYS A 437 14.19 -18.89 -12.14
C LYS A 437 13.12 -18.33 -13.08
N ALA A 438 11.90 -18.12 -12.57
CA ALA A 438 10.75 -17.69 -13.37
C ALA A 438 10.86 -16.23 -13.83
N TYR A 439 11.23 -15.33 -12.91
CA TYR A 439 11.11 -13.88 -13.11
C TYR A 439 12.47 -13.16 -13.16
N GLY A 440 13.59 -13.90 -13.11
CA GLY A 440 14.91 -13.32 -12.95
C GLY A 440 15.38 -12.37 -14.07
N ASN A 441 14.77 -12.47 -15.26
CA ASN A 441 15.11 -11.66 -16.44
C ASN A 441 14.42 -10.28 -16.47
N TYR A 442 13.36 -10.09 -15.68
CA TYR A 442 12.65 -8.81 -15.63
C TYR A 442 13.52 -7.73 -14.99
N ALA A 443 13.63 -6.59 -15.65
CA ALA A 443 14.53 -5.51 -15.24
C ALA A 443 14.09 -4.87 -13.91
N SER A 444 12.79 -4.81 -13.69
CA SER A 444 12.11 -4.33 -12.49
C SER A 444 12.38 -5.15 -11.25
N TYR A 445 12.75 -6.43 -11.37
CA TYR A 445 13.06 -7.31 -10.23
C TYR A 445 14.46 -6.99 -9.65
N CYS A 446 14.51 -5.90 -8.88
CA CYS A 446 15.72 -5.26 -8.36
C CYS A 446 16.07 -5.69 -6.93
N MET A 447 15.10 -6.19 -6.17
CA MET A 447 15.22 -6.45 -4.74
C MET A 447 14.46 -7.72 -4.36
N LEU A 448 14.93 -8.47 -3.36
CA LEU A 448 14.23 -9.64 -2.82
C LEU A 448 14.35 -9.70 -1.29
N ALA A 449 13.26 -10.11 -0.64
CA ALA A 449 13.26 -10.58 0.75
C ALA A 449 12.57 -11.95 0.87
N CYS A 450 12.90 -12.72 1.92
CA CYS A 450 12.27 -14.03 2.12
C CYS A 450 10.82 -13.95 2.65
N GLY A 451 10.41 -12.78 3.16
CA GLY A 451 9.10 -12.55 3.79
C GLY A 451 9.11 -11.31 4.69
N ASN A 452 8.05 -11.18 5.51
CA ASN A 452 7.85 -10.05 6.42
C ASN A 452 7.90 -10.50 7.89
N GLU A 453 8.47 -9.66 8.76
CA GLU A 453 8.45 -9.75 10.23
C GLU A 453 8.57 -11.19 10.78
N PRO A 454 9.72 -11.84 10.62
CA PRO A 454 9.91 -13.23 11.02
C PRO A 454 9.95 -13.40 12.54
N SER A 455 9.73 -14.63 12.99
CA SER A 455 9.87 -15.06 14.39
C SER A 455 10.82 -16.27 14.49
N GLY A 456 11.22 -16.67 15.71
CA GLY A 456 12.13 -17.80 15.92
C GLY A 456 13.61 -17.41 15.92
N ARG A 457 14.50 -18.32 15.51
CA ARG A 457 15.95 -18.07 15.36
C ARG A 457 16.28 -17.57 13.96
N TRP A 458 15.51 -16.57 13.52
CA TRP A 458 15.47 -16.15 12.12
C TRP A 458 16.77 -15.47 11.66
N VAL A 459 17.45 -14.69 12.51
CA VAL A 459 18.64 -13.88 12.13
C VAL A 459 19.74 -14.73 11.49
N ASP A 460 20.12 -15.85 12.10
CA ASP A 460 21.14 -16.75 11.56
C ASP A 460 20.69 -17.42 10.26
N TRP A 461 19.40 -17.75 10.16
CA TRP A 461 18.84 -18.37 8.96
C TRP A 461 18.80 -17.38 7.79
N VAL A 462 18.29 -16.17 8.00
CA VAL A 462 18.26 -15.13 6.94
C VAL A 462 19.66 -14.64 6.57
N THR A 463 20.65 -14.75 7.46
CA THR A 463 22.05 -14.48 7.13
C THR A 463 22.54 -15.41 6.02
N LYS A 464 22.32 -16.73 6.21
CA LYS A 464 22.66 -17.75 5.21
C LYS A 464 21.85 -17.59 3.93
N PHE A 465 20.60 -17.16 4.04
CA PHE A 465 19.76 -16.83 2.89
C PHE A 465 20.36 -15.69 2.05
N VAL A 466 20.75 -14.59 2.68
CA VAL A 466 21.37 -13.45 1.98
C VAL A 466 22.72 -13.86 1.37
N ASP A 467 23.56 -14.61 2.10
CA ASP A 467 24.83 -15.12 1.59
C ASP A 467 24.63 -16.02 0.36
N TYR A 468 23.64 -16.91 0.39
CA TYR A 468 23.31 -17.77 -0.73
C TYR A 468 22.97 -16.92 -1.97
N TRP A 469 22.08 -15.95 -1.80
CA TRP A 469 21.56 -15.16 -2.91
C TRP A 469 22.59 -14.22 -3.53
N GLU A 470 23.38 -13.53 -2.71
CA GLU A 470 24.45 -12.67 -3.20
C GLU A 470 25.48 -13.42 -4.05
N ASN A 471 25.78 -14.67 -3.68
CA ASN A 471 26.72 -15.51 -4.43
C ASN A 471 26.09 -16.19 -5.66
N THR A 472 24.77 -16.39 -5.65
CA THR A 472 24.07 -17.16 -6.69
C THR A 472 23.62 -16.29 -7.87
N ASP A 473 23.11 -15.09 -7.60
CA ASP A 473 22.57 -14.21 -8.63
C ASP A 473 22.85 -12.73 -8.32
N PRO A 474 23.88 -12.13 -8.93
CA PRO A 474 24.30 -10.76 -8.66
C PRO A 474 23.45 -9.70 -9.38
N ARG A 475 22.34 -10.08 -10.06
CA ARG A 475 21.49 -9.12 -10.78
C ARG A 475 20.72 -8.21 -9.81
N ARG A 476 20.54 -8.56 -8.55
CA ARG A 476 19.71 -7.81 -7.60
C ARG A 476 20.34 -7.77 -6.22
N VAL A 477 19.73 -7.01 -5.32
CA VAL A 477 20.18 -6.90 -3.92
C VAL A 477 19.20 -7.56 -2.97
N TYR A 478 19.71 -8.05 -1.85
CA TYR A 478 19.00 -8.97 -0.97
C TYR A 478 18.94 -8.44 0.46
N THR A 479 17.75 -8.58 1.06
CA THR A 479 17.54 -8.40 2.49
C THR A 479 16.91 -9.67 3.04
N GLY A 480 17.18 -10.01 4.30
CA GLY A 480 16.61 -11.18 4.93
C GLY A 480 15.09 -11.11 4.96
N ALA A 481 14.57 -10.10 5.67
CA ALA A 481 13.15 -9.84 5.79
C ALA A 481 12.90 -8.34 6.00
N SER A 482 11.70 -7.90 5.64
CA SER A 482 11.18 -6.58 6.01
C SER A 482 10.69 -6.62 7.46
N VAL A 483 11.08 -5.65 8.31
CA VAL A 483 10.84 -5.78 9.76
C VAL A 483 10.37 -4.52 10.49
N GLY A 484 9.52 -4.71 11.50
CA GLY A 484 9.13 -3.64 12.42
C GLY A 484 10.26 -3.13 13.32
N GLY A 485 9.95 -2.10 14.12
CA GLY A 485 10.94 -1.39 14.96
C GLY A 485 11.55 -2.26 16.05
N GLY A 486 10.79 -3.21 16.60
CA GLY A 486 11.23 -4.10 17.68
C GLY A 486 12.14 -5.25 17.27
N TRP A 487 12.32 -5.51 15.98
CA TRP A 487 13.13 -6.64 15.48
C TRP A 487 14.63 -6.33 15.55
N GLN A 488 15.43 -7.38 15.74
CA GLN A 488 16.89 -7.30 15.72
C GLN A 488 17.40 -6.86 14.34
N TRP A 489 18.54 -6.17 14.34
CA TRP A 489 19.28 -5.92 13.11
C TRP A 489 19.88 -7.23 12.58
N GLN A 490 19.88 -7.37 11.27
CA GLN A 490 20.55 -8.47 10.58
C GLN A 490 21.79 -7.91 9.86
N PRO A 491 23.00 -8.03 10.42
CA PRO A 491 24.20 -7.37 9.91
C PRO A 491 24.59 -7.73 8.47
N ARG A 492 24.18 -8.90 7.96
CA ARG A 492 24.55 -9.38 6.62
C ARG A 492 23.61 -8.94 5.50
N ASN A 493 22.46 -8.36 5.83
CA ASN A 493 21.59 -7.72 4.85
C ASN A 493 22.38 -6.76 3.96
N GLN A 494 22.18 -6.81 2.64
CA GLN A 494 22.81 -5.82 1.75
C GLN A 494 22.16 -4.44 1.89
N TYR A 495 20.87 -4.40 2.25
CA TYR A 495 20.10 -3.21 2.62
C TYR A 495 19.06 -3.57 3.69
N HIS A 496 18.61 -2.59 4.47
CA HIS A 496 17.61 -2.80 5.51
C HIS A 496 16.25 -2.23 5.09
N VAL A 497 15.20 -3.02 5.25
CA VAL A 497 13.82 -2.55 5.28
C VAL A 497 13.36 -2.65 6.73
N LYS A 498 13.37 -1.54 7.46
CA LYS A 498 13.10 -1.55 8.90
C LYS A 498 12.28 -0.35 9.35
N ALA A 499 11.34 -0.54 10.27
CA ALA A 499 10.58 0.57 10.85
C ALA A 499 11.40 1.27 11.96
N GLY A 500 11.05 2.51 12.25
CA GLY A 500 11.67 3.32 13.31
C GLY A 500 11.99 4.74 12.85
N ALA A 501 12.39 4.91 11.60
CA ALA A 501 12.61 6.21 10.97
C ALA A 501 11.39 6.71 10.21
N ARG A 502 10.26 6.79 10.93
CA ARG A 502 8.96 7.21 10.42
C ARG A 502 8.19 7.97 11.51
N GLY A 503 7.17 8.71 11.10
CA GLY A 503 6.26 9.44 11.96
C GLY A 503 6.71 10.85 12.36
N LEU A 504 5.76 11.63 12.87
CA LEU A 504 5.96 13.03 13.24
C LEU A 504 6.13 13.20 14.74
N THR A 505 6.98 14.15 15.15
CA THR A 505 7.23 14.48 16.56
C THR A 505 6.11 15.34 17.19
N TRP A 506 5.06 15.64 16.42
CA TRP A 506 3.99 16.57 16.78
C TRP A 506 3.20 16.18 18.01
N ARG A 507 3.23 14.91 18.42
CA ARG A 507 2.60 14.49 19.69
C ARG A 507 3.30 15.08 20.93
N GLN A 508 4.58 15.44 20.81
CA GLN A 508 5.44 15.86 21.91
C GLN A 508 6.03 17.26 21.72
N LYS A 509 6.23 17.70 20.48
CA LYS A 509 6.86 18.97 20.13
C LYS A 509 5.98 19.74 19.16
N ARG A 510 6.09 21.07 19.18
CA ARG A 510 5.42 21.94 18.19
C ARG A 510 5.89 21.59 16.77
N PRO A 511 5.04 21.73 15.74
CA PRO A 511 5.44 21.56 14.35
C PRO A 511 6.59 22.51 13.96
N GLN A 512 7.61 21.95 13.31
CA GLN A 512 8.81 22.59 12.79
C GLN A 512 9.42 21.65 11.70
N THR A 513 10.43 22.10 10.95
CA THR A 513 11.06 21.30 9.88
C THR A 513 12.58 21.17 9.97
N ASN A 514 13.16 21.59 11.09
CA ASN A 514 14.58 21.46 11.42
C ASN A 514 15.00 20.04 11.84
N ASP A 515 14.08 19.18 12.29
CA ASP A 515 14.41 17.80 12.69
C ASP A 515 14.49 16.79 11.52
N ASP A 516 15.16 15.67 11.79
CA ASP A 516 15.35 14.53 10.89
C ASP A 516 15.26 13.18 11.66
N TYR A 517 15.51 12.06 11.00
CA TYR A 517 15.54 10.73 11.64
C TYR A 517 16.94 10.18 11.96
N HIS A 518 18.02 10.89 11.62
CA HIS A 518 19.38 10.35 11.61
C HIS A 518 19.78 9.77 12.98
N MET A 519 19.61 10.57 14.04
CA MET A 519 19.93 10.16 15.42
C MET A 519 18.76 9.44 16.11
N GLN A 520 17.52 9.70 15.70
CA GLN A 520 16.32 9.19 16.38
C GLN A 520 16.10 7.69 16.11
N SER A 521 16.57 7.19 14.98
CA SER A 521 16.21 5.86 14.47
C SER A 521 17.40 4.93 14.25
N ARG A 522 18.58 5.32 14.74
CA ARG A 522 19.84 4.54 14.67
C ARG A 522 20.24 4.17 13.24
N ILE A 523 19.90 4.98 12.25
CA ILE A 523 20.28 4.77 10.84
C ILE A 523 21.81 4.89 10.67
N ASP A 524 22.42 5.71 11.51
CA ASP A 524 23.87 5.87 11.65
C ASP A 524 24.57 4.57 12.10
N THR A 525 23.88 3.67 12.80
CA THR A 525 24.47 2.43 13.34
C THR A 525 24.65 1.30 12.32
N VAL A 526 24.16 1.47 11.09
CA VAL A 526 24.35 0.51 9.99
C VAL A 526 25.08 1.18 8.82
N SER A 527 25.91 0.42 8.11
CA SER A 527 26.65 0.90 6.93
C SER A 527 25.90 0.69 5.62
N GLN A 528 24.82 -0.08 5.66
CA GLN A 528 24.00 -0.41 4.50
C GLN A 528 22.89 0.63 4.25
N PRO A 529 22.34 0.68 3.03
CA PRO A 529 21.18 1.50 2.74
C PRO A 529 20.02 1.18 3.68
N TYR A 530 19.37 2.23 4.18
CA TYR A 530 18.19 2.13 5.03
C TYR A 530 16.95 2.57 4.26
N VAL A 531 15.97 1.67 4.20
CA VAL A 531 14.64 1.91 3.65
C VAL A 531 13.64 1.78 4.79
N SER A 532 12.84 2.82 5.03
CA SER A 532 11.85 2.76 6.10
C SER A 532 10.67 1.87 5.73
N HIS A 533 10.42 0.89 6.60
CA HIS A 533 9.28 -0.02 6.51
C HIS A 533 8.01 0.72 6.91
N GLU A 534 7.04 0.78 6.00
CA GLU A 534 5.66 1.23 6.25
C GLU A 534 5.58 2.66 6.80
N THR A 535 6.18 3.60 6.06
CA THR A 535 6.20 5.03 6.36
C THR A 535 4.82 5.65 6.22
N GLY A 536 4.43 6.51 7.18
CA GLY A 536 3.11 7.12 7.25
C GLY A 536 1.97 6.10 7.39
N GLN A 537 1.12 6.27 8.39
CA GLN A 537 -0.02 5.38 8.64
C GLN A 537 -1.16 6.19 9.25
N TRP A 538 -1.41 7.34 8.65
CA TRP A 538 -2.35 8.35 9.13
C TRP A 538 -3.73 7.99 8.58
N CYS A 539 -4.74 7.82 9.44
CA CYS A 539 -6.05 7.41 8.98
C CYS A 539 -6.96 8.59 8.61
N VAL A 540 -7.83 8.36 7.63
CA VAL A 540 -8.96 9.23 7.27
C VAL A 540 -10.29 8.59 7.68
N PHE A 541 -11.34 9.39 7.86
CA PHE A 541 -12.70 8.90 8.08
C PHE A 541 -13.25 8.19 6.81
N PRO A 542 -14.04 7.10 6.93
CA PRO A 542 -14.46 6.29 5.77
C PRO A 542 -15.27 7.04 4.71
N ASN A 543 -15.08 6.65 3.44
CA ASN A 543 -15.90 7.08 2.31
C ASN A 543 -17.04 6.06 2.06
N PHE A 544 -18.23 6.31 2.59
CA PHE A 544 -19.35 5.35 2.39
C PHE A 544 -19.89 5.27 0.97
N ASN A 545 -19.57 6.22 0.09
CA ASN A 545 -19.92 6.12 -1.33
C ASN A 545 -19.16 4.99 -2.04
N GLU A 546 -18.06 4.52 -1.44
CA GLU A 546 -17.25 3.42 -1.96
C GLU A 546 -17.97 2.07 -1.89
N ILE A 547 -18.94 1.90 -0.97
CA ILE A 547 -19.68 0.63 -0.75
C ILE A 547 -20.25 0.07 -2.07
N ARG A 548 -20.73 0.92 -2.98
CA ARG A 548 -21.32 0.51 -4.26
C ARG A 548 -20.32 -0.07 -5.27
N LYS A 549 -19.02 0.15 -5.06
CA LYS A 549 -17.96 -0.34 -5.96
C LYS A 549 -17.62 -1.81 -5.72
N TYR A 550 -17.91 -2.33 -4.52
CA TYR A 550 -17.65 -3.72 -4.12
C TYR A 550 -18.64 -4.71 -4.75
N THR A 551 -18.57 -4.82 -6.06
CA THR A 551 -19.49 -5.61 -6.90
C THR A 551 -19.05 -7.05 -7.06
N GLY A 552 -17.74 -7.33 -6.96
CA GLY A 552 -17.15 -8.66 -7.11
C GLY A 552 -17.14 -9.50 -5.83
N VAL A 553 -16.12 -10.33 -5.63
CA VAL A 553 -16.05 -11.34 -4.56
C VAL A 553 -16.26 -10.76 -3.16
N ASN A 554 -15.51 -9.72 -2.81
CA ASN A 554 -15.50 -9.14 -1.47
C ASN A 554 -16.45 -7.96 -1.34
N LYS A 555 -17.25 -7.92 -0.27
CA LYS A 555 -18.21 -6.86 0.06
C LYS A 555 -17.75 -6.01 1.23
N ALA A 556 -17.96 -4.70 1.17
CA ALA A 556 -17.63 -3.76 2.25
C ALA A 556 -18.67 -3.75 3.39
N LYS A 557 -18.92 -4.92 3.99
CA LYS A 557 -19.85 -5.07 5.13
C LYS A 557 -19.37 -4.34 6.38
N ASN A 558 -18.07 -4.23 6.57
CA ASN A 558 -17.42 -3.33 7.53
C ASN A 558 -17.85 -1.86 7.34
N PHE A 559 -17.84 -1.32 6.12
CA PHE A 559 -18.25 0.06 5.86
C PHE A 559 -19.75 0.26 6.12
N GLU A 560 -20.58 -0.76 5.84
CA GLU A 560 -22.00 -0.73 6.24
C GLU A 560 -22.13 -0.60 7.77
N ILE A 561 -21.36 -1.36 8.57
CA ILE A 561 -21.35 -1.24 10.03
C ILE A 561 -20.96 0.18 10.44
N PHE A 562 -19.88 0.72 9.90
CA PHE A 562 -19.38 2.05 10.27
C PHE A 562 -20.38 3.16 9.92
N ARG A 563 -21.05 3.05 8.77
CA ARG A 563 -22.13 3.97 8.37
C ARG A 563 -23.32 3.86 9.31
N ASP A 564 -23.74 2.64 9.63
CA ASP A 564 -24.87 2.39 10.52
C ASP A 564 -24.55 2.95 11.93
N ILE A 565 -23.32 2.79 12.44
CA ILE A 565 -22.88 3.39 13.71
C ILE A 565 -22.90 4.92 13.66
N LEU A 566 -22.46 5.53 12.56
CA LEU A 566 -22.52 6.99 12.40
C LEU A 566 -23.97 7.51 12.38
N ASN A 567 -24.87 6.77 11.72
CA ASN A 567 -26.31 7.06 11.69
C ASN A 567 -26.94 6.89 13.07
N ASP A 568 -26.60 5.83 13.79
CA ASP A 568 -27.06 5.57 15.16
C ASP A 568 -26.62 6.71 16.11
N ASN A 569 -25.48 7.38 15.81
CA ASN A 569 -25.01 8.58 16.51
C ASN A 569 -25.47 9.91 15.87
N GLN A 570 -26.43 9.87 14.93
CA GLN A 570 -27.09 11.04 14.32
C GLN A 570 -26.13 11.98 13.58
N MET A 571 -25.08 11.43 12.95
CA MET A 571 -24.08 12.20 12.19
C MET A 571 -23.95 11.72 10.73
N GLY A 572 -24.89 10.94 10.22
CA GLY A 572 -24.85 10.34 8.88
C GLY A 572 -24.56 11.34 7.75
N GLU A 573 -25.25 12.48 7.76
CA GLU A 573 -25.10 13.55 6.77
C GLU A 573 -23.71 14.22 6.78
N GLN A 574 -22.92 14.02 7.84
CA GLN A 574 -21.58 14.60 7.98
C GLN A 574 -20.47 13.70 7.45
N ALA A 575 -20.78 12.47 7.02
CA ALA A 575 -19.78 11.48 6.61
C ALA A 575 -18.79 12.03 5.55
N HIS A 576 -19.30 12.70 4.52
CA HIS A 576 -18.46 13.29 3.47
C HIS A 576 -17.59 14.43 4.02
N CYS A 577 -18.15 15.31 4.84
CA CYS A 577 -17.39 16.40 5.47
C CYS A 577 -16.30 15.86 6.40
N PHE A 578 -16.57 14.80 7.16
CA PHE A 578 -15.58 14.16 8.02
C PHE A 578 -14.45 13.54 7.20
N MET A 579 -14.77 12.84 6.11
CA MET A 579 -13.76 12.29 5.19
C MET A 579 -12.90 13.40 4.58
N MET A 580 -13.50 14.50 4.10
CA MET A 580 -12.75 15.62 3.53
C MET A 580 -11.87 16.34 4.56
N ALA A 581 -12.38 16.58 5.77
CA ALA A 581 -11.65 17.30 6.80
C ALA A 581 -10.50 16.47 7.40
N SER A 582 -10.76 15.22 7.76
CA SER A 582 -9.71 14.31 8.22
C SER A 582 -8.69 13.98 7.12
N GLY A 583 -9.12 13.93 5.85
CA GLY A 583 -8.24 13.66 4.70
C GLY A 583 -7.24 14.78 4.44
N LYS A 584 -7.64 16.05 4.62
CA LYS A 584 -6.69 17.17 4.55
C LYS A 584 -5.61 17.10 5.63
N LEU A 585 -5.97 16.70 6.85
CA LEU A 585 -4.98 16.47 7.92
C LEU A 585 -4.08 15.26 7.61
N GLN A 586 -4.63 14.18 7.06
CA GLN A 586 -3.86 13.01 6.62
C GLN A 586 -2.80 13.42 5.58
N ALA A 587 -3.20 14.16 4.54
CA ALA A 587 -2.31 14.66 3.50
C ALA A 587 -1.22 15.59 4.07
N LEU A 588 -1.59 16.46 5.03
CA LEU A 588 -0.63 17.30 5.76
C LEU A 588 0.41 16.47 6.50
N CYS A 589 0.00 15.41 7.21
CA CYS A 589 0.94 14.52 7.90
C CYS A 589 1.88 13.79 6.92
N TYR A 590 1.37 13.27 5.81
CA TYR A 590 2.21 12.64 4.78
C TYR A 590 3.20 13.63 4.16
N LYS A 591 2.77 14.86 3.86
CA LYS A 591 3.65 15.91 3.34
C LYS A 591 4.87 16.11 4.24
N TYR A 592 4.64 16.45 5.51
CA TYR A 592 5.73 16.76 6.43
C TYR A 592 6.59 15.54 6.78
N GLU A 593 6.02 14.33 6.77
CA GLU A 593 6.77 13.10 6.99
C GLU A 593 7.69 12.76 5.81
N ILE A 594 7.19 12.85 4.57
CA ILE A 594 8.00 12.60 3.36
C ILE A 594 9.08 13.66 3.23
N GLU A 595 8.77 14.94 3.46
CA GLU A 595 9.79 15.99 3.43
C GLU A 595 10.85 15.77 4.51
N LYS A 596 10.47 15.33 5.71
CA LYS A 596 11.43 14.99 6.78
C LYS A 596 12.35 13.85 6.36
N THR A 597 11.80 12.84 5.68
CA THR A 597 12.58 11.76 5.07
C THR A 597 13.57 12.30 4.03
N LEU A 598 13.15 13.20 3.13
CA LEU A 598 14.02 13.81 2.12
C LEU A 598 15.11 14.72 2.74
N ARG A 599 14.82 15.32 3.89
CA ARG A 599 15.77 16.10 4.73
C ARG A 599 16.65 15.24 5.63
N THR A 600 16.51 13.92 5.64
CA THR A 600 17.32 13.04 6.48
C THR A 600 18.59 12.58 5.74
N PRO A 601 19.79 12.78 6.30
CA PRO A 601 21.02 12.23 5.73
C PRO A 601 20.99 10.70 5.74
N ASP A 602 21.63 10.10 4.74
CA ASP A 602 21.83 8.63 4.65
C ASP A 602 20.55 7.78 4.64
N TYR A 603 19.45 8.37 4.19
CA TYR A 603 18.15 7.72 4.12
C TYR A 603 17.84 7.30 2.68
N ALA A 604 18.04 6.02 2.37
CA ALA A 604 18.02 5.51 1.01
C ALA A 604 16.62 5.42 0.37
N GLY A 605 15.56 5.45 1.19
CA GLY A 605 14.20 5.53 0.68
C GLY A 605 13.14 5.15 1.71
N PHE A 606 11.87 5.24 1.32
CA PHE A 606 10.73 4.87 2.16
C PHE A 606 9.77 3.95 1.42
N GLN A 607 8.93 3.24 2.17
CA GLN A 607 7.83 2.45 1.65
C GLN A 607 6.56 2.83 2.39
N LEU A 608 5.64 3.54 1.74
CA LEU A 608 4.36 3.92 2.33
C LEU A 608 3.52 2.69 2.68
N LEU A 609 2.78 2.71 3.81
CA LEU A 609 1.67 1.77 4.03
C LEU A 609 0.35 2.54 4.09
N ALA A 610 -0.35 2.72 2.99
CA ALA A 610 0.06 2.52 1.60
C ALA A 610 -0.40 3.75 0.79
N LEU A 611 -0.22 3.77 -0.54
CA LEU A 611 -0.81 4.84 -1.35
C LEU A 611 -2.34 4.67 -1.43
N ASN A 612 -2.78 3.43 -1.62
CA ASN A 612 -4.17 2.98 -1.52
C ASN A 612 -4.53 2.57 -0.08
N ASP A 613 -5.83 2.48 0.20
CA ASP A 613 -6.31 1.93 1.46
C ASP A 613 -6.00 0.46 1.60
N TYR A 614 -5.75 0.05 2.84
CA TYR A 614 -5.49 -1.31 3.22
C TYR A 614 -6.74 -1.93 3.85
N SER A 615 -7.34 -2.89 3.17
CA SER A 615 -8.66 -3.41 3.52
C SER A 615 -8.65 -4.40 4.70
N GLY A 616 -7.48 -4.96 5.01
CA GLY A 616 -7.27 -5.91 6.10
C GLY A 616 -7.01 -5.29 7.48
N GLN A 617 -6.78 -6.16 8.46
CA GLN A 617 -6.33 -5.80 9.82
C GLN A 617 -7.16 -4.70 10.51
N GLY A 618 -8.48 -4.85 10.45
CA GLY A 618 -9.41 -3.86 10.99
C GLY A 618 -9.80 -2.78 9.99
N THR A 619 -9.50 -2.89 8.70
CA THR A 619 -9.79 -1.84 7.70
C THR A 619 -8.98 -0.56 8.00
N ALA A 620 -7.74 -0.55 7.56
CA ALA A 620 -6.82 0.57 7.75
C ALA A 620 -6.97 1.58 6.61
N LEU A 621 -7.65 2.69 6.89
CA LEU A 621 -7.92 3.76 5.93
C LEU A 621 -6.74 4.75 5.85
N VAL A 622 -5.56 4.20 5.56
CA VAL A 622 -4.27 4.91 5.57
C VAL A 622 -3.90 5.51 4.22
N GLY A 623 -4.53 5.06 3.13
CA GLY A 623 -4.25 5.55 1.79
C GLY A 623 -4.82 6.92 1.54
N VAL A 624 -4.20 7.68 0.63
CA VAL A 624 -4.82 8.87 0.02
C VAL A 624 -5.70 8.50 -1.18
N LEU A 625 -5.49 7.30 -1.73
CA LEU A 625 -6.38 6.64 -2.67
C LEU A 625 -7.23 5.60 -1.93
N ASP A 626 -8.41 5.30 -2.47
CA ASP A 626 -9.20 4.16 -1.99
C ASP A 626 -8.57 2.81 -2.41
N VAL A 627 -9.17 1.69 -2.01
CA VAL A 627 -8.62 0.36 -2.30
C VAL A 627 -8.55 0.07 -3.81
N PHE A 628 -9.34 0.79 -4.61
CA PHE A 628 -9.37 0.66 -6.07
C PHE A 628 -8.34 1.56 -6.76
N PHE A 629 -7.46 2.25 -6.02
CA PHE A 629 -6.53 3.27 -6.54
C PHE A 629 -7.24 4.51 -7.12
N GLU A 630 -8.42 4.86 -6.63
CA GLU A 630 -9.13 6.08 -7.03
C GLU A 630 -8.97 7.19 -5.99
N GLU A 631 -8.94 8.45 -6.45
CA GLU A 631 -8.81 9.61 -5.58
C GLU A 631 -10.03 9.78 -4.66
N LYS A 632 -9.78 10.03 -3.38
CA LYS A 632 -10.84 10.31 -2.39
C LYS A 632 -11.35 11.74 -2.40
N GLY A 633 -10.67 12.64 -3.12
CA GLY A 633 -11.12 14.01 -3.42
C GLY A 633 -10.49 15.14 -2.60
N TYR A 634 -9.75 14.85 -1.51
CA TYR A 634 -9.11 15.89 -0.69
C TYR A 634 -7.65 16.21 -1.08
N ILE A 635 -7.00 15.35 -1.86
CA ILE A 635 -5.69 15.60 -2.46
C ILE A 635 -5.57 14.81 -3.77
N ASN A 636 -5.02 15.43 -4.80
CA ASN A 636 -4.75 14.78 -6.09
C ASN A 636 -3.26 14.53 -6.33
N ALA A 637 -2.94 13.81 -7.41
CA ALA A 637 -1.56 13.47 -7.79
C ALA A 637 -0.65 14.70 -8.00
N GLN A 638 -1.18 15.78 -8.59
CA GLN A 638 -0.41 17.00 -8.86
C GLN A 638 -0.02 17.72 -7.56
N GLU A 639 -0.95 17.83 -6.62
CA GLU A 639 -0.72 18.40 -5.28
C GLU A 639 0.28 17.55 -4.49
N TRP A 640 0.13 16.22 -4.53
CA TRP A 640 1.03 15.29 -3.85
C TRP A 640 2.47 15.35 -4.37
N ARG A 641 2.65 15.47 -5.70
CA ARG A 641 3.97 15.56 -6.34
C ARG A 641 4.81 16.76 -5.90
N ARG A 642 4.18 17.79 -5.31
CA ARG A 642 4.89 18.95 -4.75
C ARG A 642 5.85 18.57 -3.63
N PHE A 643 5.54 17.51 -2.87
CA PHE A 643 6.38 17.01 -1.78
C PHE A 643 6.88 15.57 -1.97
N CYS A 644 6.38 14.85 -2.97
CA CYS A 644 6.82 13.50 -3.31
C CYS A 644 7.10 13.37 -4.81
N SER A 645 8.34 13.65 -5.23
CA SER A 645 8.75 13.54 -6.63
C SER A 645 10.28 13.39 -6.74
N PRO A 646 10.84 13.19 -7.95
CA PRO A 646 12.29 13.15 -8.11
C PRO A 646 13.00 14.46 -7.73
N THR A 647 12.32 15.60 -7.72
CA THR A 647 12.91 16.91 -7.36
C THR A 647 11.96 17.68 -6.48
N VAL A 648 12.30 17.82 -5.21
CA VAL A 648 11.43 18.43 -4.18
C VAL A 648 12.18 19.55 -3.47
N PRO A 649 11.72 20.81 -3.61
CA PRO A 649 12.13 21.90 -2.72
C PRO A 649 11.70 21.60 -1.28
N LEU A 650 12.59 21.87 -0.34
CA LEU A 650 12.41 21.59 1.08
C LEU A 650 12.65 22.87 1.88
N MET A 651 11.98 22.99 3.02
CA MET A 651 12.13 24.13 3.92
C MET A 651 12.55 23.66 5.32
N ARG A 652 13.44 24.42 5.95
CA ARG A 652 13.82 24.34 7.36
C ARG A 652 13.36 25.61 8.08
N THR A 653 12.52 25.45 9.11
CA THR A 653 12.04 26.54 9.97
C THR A 653 11.68 26.04 11.37
N ASP A 654 11.72 26.93 12.36
CA ASP A 654 11.51 26.64 13.78
C ASP A 654 10.04 26.53 14.21
N LYS A 655 9.12 27.13 13.44
CA LYS A 655 7.69 27.21 13.75
C LYS A 655 6.88 27.66 12.53
N PHE A 656 5.56 27.53 12.63
CA PHE A 656 4.61 27.95 11.59
C PHE A 656 3.66 29.07 12.05
N VAL A 657 3.76 29.50 13.31
CA VAL A 657 2.91 30.56 13.85
C VAL A 657 3.80 31.64 14.45
N TYR A 658 3.54 32.88 14.06
CA TYR A 658 4.35 34.05 14.38
C TYR A 658 3.48 35.18 14.92
N THR A 659 4.13 36.06 15.66
CA THR A 659 3.64 37.41 15.93
C THR A 659 4.19 38.41 14.92
N ASN A 660 3.46 39.49 14.68
CA ASN A 660 3.81 40.47 13.64
C ASN A 660 5.01 41.39 13.97
N ASP A 661 5.57 41.30 15.18
CA ASP A 661 6.86 41.90 15.55
C ASP A 661 8.06 40.99 15.25
N GLU A 662 7.82 39.82 14.68
CA GLU A 662 8.86 38.87 14.27
C GLU A 662 9.16 38.94 12.76
N ALA A 663 10.15 38.18 12.32
CA ALA A 663 10.38 37.85 10.92
C ALA A 663 10.07 36.37 10.69
N PHE A 664 9.50 36.05 9.52
CA PHE A 664 9.49 34.68 9.03
C PHE A 664 10.89 34.33 8.53
N VAL A 665 11.45 33.24 9.06
CA VAL A 665 12.81 32.79 8.77
C VAL A 665 12.76 31.35 8.26
N ALA A 666 13.36 31.10 7.10
CA ALA A 666 13.40 29.80 6.48
C ALA A 666 14.68 29.58 5.67
N ASP A 667 15.34 28.44 5.88
CA ASP A 667 16.37 27.93 4.98
C ASP A 667 15.74 27.01 3.94
N ILE A 668 16.07 27.23 2.68
CA ILE A 668 15.57 26.45 1.55
C ILE A 668 16.63 25.45 1.12
N GLU A 669 16.23 24.19 1.09
CA GLU A 669 17.01 23.04 0.63
C GLU A 669 16.33 22.37 -0.57
N ILE A 670 17.00 21.38 -1.17
CA ILE A 670 16.40 20.53 -2.19
C ILE A 670 16.88 19.09 -2.07
N ALA A 671 15.95 18.16 -2.35
CA ALA A 671 16.26 16.78 -2.71
C ALA A 671 16.03 16.58 -4.20
N HIS A 672 17.09 16.24 -4.92
CA HIS A 672 17.09 16.01 -6.36
C HIS A 672 17.68 14.63 -6.68
N PHE A 673 16.80 13.68 -7.00
CA PHE A 673 17.11 12.34 -7.49
C PHE A 673 16.58 12.17 -8.93
N GLY A 674 16.73 13.22 -9.74
CA GLY A 674 16.35 13.21 -11.16
C GLY A 674 17.39 12.52 -12.04
N GLU A 675 17.13 12.51 -13.35
CA GLU A 675 17.99 11.85 -14.34
C GLU A 675 19.39 12.46 -14.43
N LYS A 676 19.50 13.78 -14.30
CA LYS A 676 20.73 14.55 -14.49
C LYS A 676 20.77 15.75 -13.57
N THR A 677 21.98 16.17 -13.19
CA THR A 677 22.24 17.45 -12.52
C THR A 677 21.53 18.60 -13.24
N LEU A 678 20.80 19.43 -12.49
CA LEU A 678 20.21 20.64 -13.02
C LEU A 678 21.29 21.73 -13.07
N LYS A 679 21.45 22.36 -14.23
CA LYS A 679 22.49 23.37 -14.48
C LYS A 679 21.91 24.77 -14.43
N HIS A 680 22.54 25.65 -13.66
CA HIS A 680 22.15 27.06 -13.51
C HIS A 680 20.65 27.28 -13.27
N ALA A 681 20.01 26.40 -12.49
CA ALA A 681 18.56 26.43 -12.28
C ALA A 681 18.18 27.64 -11.40
N PRO A 682 17.35 28.58 -11.89
CA PRO A 682 16.87 29.69 -11.07
C PRO A 682 15.90 29.18 -10.00
N VAL A 683 16.09 29.63 -8.76
CA VAL A 683 15.20 29.30 -7.63
C VAL A 683 14.42 30.55 -7.25
N THR A 684 13.11 30.51 -7.45
CA THR A 684 12.23 31.62 -7.10
C THR A 684 11.37 31.27 -5.89
N TYR A 685 11.02 32.28 -5.10
CA TYR A 685 10.02 32.13 -4.06
C TYR A 685 8.98 33.26 -4.12
N THR A 686 7.79 33.00 -3.60
CA THR A 686 6.70 33.97 -3.48
C THR A 686 6.03 33.78 -2.12
N ILE A 687 5.82 34.87 -1.38
CA ILE A 687 4.97 34.90 -0.18
C ILE A 687 3.67 35.62 -0.53
N LYS A 688 2.54 34.94 -0.33
CA LYS A 688 1.19 35.44 -0.65
C LYS A 688 0.17 35.10 0.42
N ASP A 689 -0.92 35.85 0.51
CA ASP A 689 -2.08 35.47 1.32
C ASP A 689 -3.06 34.57 0.55
N VAL A 690 -4.09 34.10 1.26
CA VAL A 690 -5.19 33.27 0.71
C VAL A 690 -6.03 33.97 -0.36
N TYR A 691 -5.94 35.30 -0.48
CA TYR A 691 -6.62 36.08 -1.51
C TYR A 691 -5.73 36.34 -2.74
N GLY A 692 -4.50 35.82 -2.74
CA GLY A 692 -3.54 35.95 -3.83
C GLY A 692 -2.73 37.25 -3.80
N LYS A 693 -2.84 38.08 -2.75
CA LYS A 693 -1.98 39.25 -2.59
C LYS A 693 -0.55 38.80 -2.36
N VAL A 694 0.34 39.18 -3.27
CA VAL A 694 1.77 38.92 -3.16
C VAL A 694 2.41 39.99 -2.27
N TYR A 695 3.09 39.55 -1.22
CA TYR A 695 3.87 40.41 -0.31
C TYR A 695 5.31 40.52 -0.77
N THR A 696 5.87 39.42 -1.27
CA THR A 696 7.21 39.42 -1.85
C THR A 696 7.34 38.30 -2.88
N ARG A 697 8.13 38.55 -3.92
CA ARG A 697 8.56 37.56 -4.90
C ARG A 697 9.99 37.89 -5.30
N ASN A 698 10.91 36.95 -5.12
CA ASN A 698 12.33 37.13 -5.41
C ASN A 698 12.96 35.83 -5.90
N THR A 699 14.19 35.94 -6.41
CA THR A 699 15.05 34.82 -6.81
C THR A 699 16.13 34.63 -5.74
N LEU A 700 16.24 33.43 -5.16
CA LEU A 700 17.30 33.09 -4.19
C LEU A 700 18.67 32.95 -4.83
N GLY A 701 18.70 32.57 -6.11
CA GLY A 701 19.90 32.47 -6.92
C GLY A 701 19.74 31.47 -8.06
N ASN A 702 20.82 31.33 -8.83
CA ASN A 702 20.93 30.36 -9.92
C ASN A 702 22.05 29.39 -9.54
N LYS A 703 21.70 28.15 -9.17
CA LYS A 703 22.68 27.16 -8.70
C LYS A 703 22.67 25.92 -9.58
N ASP A 704 23.83 25.28 -9.66
CA ASP A 704 23.90 23.89 -10.09
C ASP A 704 23.36 23.01 -8.95
N ILE A 705 22.41 22.13 -9.27
CA ILE A 705 21.78 21.22 -8.31
C ILE A 705 22.19 19.80 -8.68
N PRO A 706 23.19 19.22 -7.99
CA PRO A 706 23.64 17.86 -8.24
C PRO A 706 22.60 16.84 -7.74
N ILE A 707 22.78 15.58 -8.18
CA ILE A 707 21.96 14.45 -7.71
C ILE A 707 22.30 14.15 -6.24
N GLY A 708 21.30 14.23 -5.37
CA GLY A 708 21.43 14.05 -3.93
C GLY A 708 20.37 14.82 -3.14
N ASN A 709 20.53 14.86 -1.83
CA ASN A 709 19.71 15.64 -0.92
C ASN A 709 20.57 16.55 -0.04
N LEU A 710 19.91 17.44 0.72
CA LEU A 710 20.55 18.41 1.62
C LEU A 710 21.34 19.51 0.89
N HIS A 711 21.00 19.79 -0.37
CA HIS A 711 21.60 20.89 -1.11
C HIS A 711 20.95 22.21 -0.72
N VAL A 712 21.73 23.15 -0.19
CA VAL A 712 21.23 24.47 0.26
C VAL A 712 21.02 25.41 -0.92
N LEU A 713 19.79 25.89 -1.10
CA LEU A 713 19.40 26.81 -2.15
C LEU A 713 19.46 28.28 -1.72
N GLY A 714 19.12 28.59 -0.47
CA GLY A 714 19.22 29.96 0.04
C GLY A 714 18.51 30.16 1.37
N HIS A 715 18.55 31.39 1.85
CA HIS A 715 17.93 31.82 3.10
C HIS A 715 16.85 32.86 2.81
N ILE A 716 15.71 32.78 3.49
CA ILE A 716 14.62 33.74 3.43
C ILE A 716 14.41 34.33 4.82
N GLU A 717 14.47 35.66 4.89
CA GLU A 717 14.04 36.43 6.03
C GLU A 717 13.01 37.47 5.54
N PHE A 718 11.79 37.40 6.08
CA PHE A 718 10.70 38.29 5.71
C PHE A 718 10.09 38.94 6.96
N PRO A 719 10.30 40.26 7.18
CA PRO A 719 9.72 40.98 8.31
C PRO A 719 8.18 40.97 8.26
N LEU A 720 7.54 40.64 9.38
CA LEU A 720 6.07 40.50 9.45
C LEU A 720 5.35 41.78 9.89
N GLY A 721 6.09 42.88 10.02
CA GLY A 721 5.60 44.15 10.53
C GLY A 721 4.40 44.73 9.77
N GLU A 722 4.25 44.43 8.47
CA GLU A 722 3.12 44.91 7.67
C GLU A 722 1.81 44.14 7.93
N ILE A 723 1.89 42.96 8.58
CA ILE A 723 0.72 42.12 8.86
C ILE A 723 0.06 42.59 10.16
N LYS A 724 -0.96 43.45 10.02
CA LYS A 724 -1.65 44.06 11.19
C LYS A 724 -2.85 43.28 11.70
N LYS A 725 -3.37 42.35 10.91
CA LYS A 725 -4.53 41.51 11.24
C LYS A 725 -4.13 40.04 11.22
N PRO A 726 -4.83 39.16 11.97
CA PRO A 726 -4.68 37.72 11.83
C PRO A 726 -4.71 37.31 10.36
N THR A 727 -3.63 36.73 9.86
CA THR A 727 -3.49 36.39 8.43
C THR A 727 -2.80 35.05 8.26
N GLU A 728 -3.31 34.24 7.34
CA GLU A 728 -2.62 33.06 6.80
C GLU A 728 -1.83 33.47 5.55
N LEU A 729 -0.55 33.11 5.54
CA LEU A 729 0.37 33.33 4.44
C LEU A 729 0.91 31.99 3.93
N ASN A 730 1.27 31.94 2.67
CA ASN A 730 1.86 30.78 2.00
C ASN A 730 3.21 31.19 1.39
N LEU A 731 4.26 30.45 1.71
CA LEU A 731 5.54 30.49 0.99
C LEU A 731 5.50 29.43 -0.11
N GLU A 732 5.58 29.82 -1.39
CA GLU A 732 5.82 28.90 -2.51
C GLU A 732 7.25 29.04 -3.01
N VAL A 733 7.95 27.92 -3.23
CA VAL A 733 9.30 27.85 -3.80
C VAL A 733 9.27 27.02 -5.08
N ARG A 734 9.89 27.53 -6.15
CA ARG A 734 9.93 26.90 -7.48
C ARG A 734 11.35 26.81 -8.01
N ILE A 735 11.65 25.70 -8.69
CA ILE A 735 12.86 25.53 -9.51
C ILE A 735 12.48 25.79 -10.97
N GLU A 736 12.84 26.95 -11.48
CA GLU A 736 12.45 27.40 -12.82
C GLU A 736 13.01 26.48 -13.90
N GLY A 737 12.24 26.28 -14.96
CA GLY A 737 12.58 25.33 -16.04
C GLY A 737 12.31 23.86 -15.69
N THR A 738 11.69 23.58 -14.54
CA THR A 738 11.24 22.24 -14.14
C THR A 738 9.80 22.29 -13.61
N GLU A 739 9.22 21.12 -13.33
CA GLU A 739 7.92 21.02 -12.63
C GLU A 739 8.05 21.15 -11.10
N ALA A 740 9.27 21.26 -10.56
CA ALA A 740 9.50 21.19 -9.13
C ALA A 740 9.05 22.47 -8.42
N VAL A 741 8.05 22.32 -7.56
CA VAL A 741 7.47 23.38 -6.73
C VAL A 741 6.97 22.77 -5.42
N ASN A 742 7.17 23.47 -4.32
CA ASN A 742 6.59 23.12 -3.02
C ASN A 742 6.21 24.40 -2.26
N ASP A 743 5.39 24.28 -1.22
CA ASP A 743 4.87 25.42 -0.48
C ASP A 743 4.51 25.11 0.97
N TRP A 744 4.46 26.13 1.82
CA TRP A 744 4.16 25.97 3.24
C TRP A 744 3.31 27.13 3.76
N ASN A 745 2.19 26.80 4.41
CA ASN A 745 1.36 27.79 5.10
C ASN A 745 1.97 28.13 6.46
N PHE A 746 1.90 29.40 6.83
CA PHE A 746 2.24 29.93 8.15
C PHE A 746 1.27 31.05 8.53
N TRP A 747 1.09 31.25 9.83
CA TRP A 747 0.08 32.17 10.37
C TRP A 747 0.76 33.29 11.14
N VAL A 748 0.23 34.50 10.98
CA VAL A 748 0.72 35.70 11.65
C VAL A 748 -0.42 36.31 12.45
N TYR A 749 -0.20 36.47 13.75
CA TYR A 749 -1.13 37.10 14.67
C TYR A 749 -0.55 38.40 15.23
N PRO A 750 -1.40 39.38 15.62
CA PRO A 750 -0.92 40.57 16.32
C PRO A 750 -0.17 40.20 17.61
N LYS A 751 0.97 40.85 17.86
CA LYS A 751 1.71 40.70 19.14
C LYS A 751 0.86 41.13 20.33
N LYS A 752 0.24 42.29 20.21
CA LYS A 752 -0.65 42.87 21.24
C LYS A 752 -2.08 42.58 20.85
N VAL A 753 -2.79 41.88 21.74
CA VAL A 753 -4.18 41.45 21.57
C VAL A 753 -4.94 41.91 22.80
N GLU A 754 -5.95 42.76 22.62
CA GLU A 754 -6.83 43.18 23.70
C GLU A 754 -8.01 42.21 23.82
N LEU A 755 -8.19 41.65 25.03
CA LEU A 755 -9.32 40.80 25.38
C LEU A 755 -10.39 41.67 26.03
N VAL A 756 -11.43 42.01 25.26
CA VAL A 756 -12.51 42.87 25.72
C VAL A 756 -13.64 42.01 26.31
N GLN A 757 -13.76 42.01 27.64
CA GLN A 757 -14.74 41.19 28.35
C GLN A 757 -16.18 41.73 28.23
N ASN A 758 -16.36 43.05 28.33
CA ASN A 758 -17.67 43.72 28.42
C ASN A 758 -18.61 43.06 29.45
N ASP A 759 -19.82 42.70 29.03
CA ASP A 759 -20.88 42.07 29.82
C ASP A 759 -20.85 40.53 29.79
N VAL A 760 -19.85 39.93 29.16
CA VAL A 760 -19.65 38.47 29.20
C VAL A 760 -19.14 38.09 30.59
N TYR A 761 -19.70 37.04 31.18
CA TYR A 761 -19.16 36.43 32.40
C TYR A 761 -18.33 35.20 32.06
N THR A 762 -17.02 35.26 32.33
CA THR A 762 -16.13 34.10 32.17
C THR A 762 -16.00 33.32 33.46
N THR A 763 -16.19 32.01 33.39
CA THR A 763 -15.98 31.05 34.48
C THR A 763 -15.43 29.74 33.90
N ASP A 764 -15.15 28.75 34.72
CA ASP A 764 -14.61 27.45 34.31
C ASP A 764 -15.55 26.27 34.60
N THR A 765 -16.74 26.57 35.10
CA THR A 765 -17.81 25.62 35.44
C THR A 765 -19.19 26.27 35.29
N LEU A 766 -20.26 25.50 35.36
CA LEU A 766 -21.62 26.03 35.46
C LEU A 766 -21.98 26.26 36.94
N ASP A 767 -21.39 27.30 37.54
CA ASP A 767 -21.66 27.69 38.93
C ASP A 767 -22.99 28.45 39.10
N THR A 768 -23.39 28.72 40.35
CA THR A 768 -24.62 29.47 40.66
C THR A 768 -24.65 30.84 40.00
N LYS A 769 -23.51 31.54 39.94
CA LYS A 769 -23.43 32.87 39.34
C LYS A 769 -23.63 32.82 37.82
N ALA A 770 -23.10 31.80 37.14
CA ALA A 770 -23.35 31.55 35.73
C ALA A 770 -24.84 31.30 35.47
N LEU A 771 -25.50 30.50 36.31
CA LEU A 771 -26.93 30.24 36.22
C LEU A 771 -27.77 31.51 36.41
N ASP A 772 -27.45 32.34 37.41
CA ASP A 772 -28.15 33.60 37.66
C ASP A 772 -28.02 34.59 36.49
N ILE A 773 -26.84 34.66 35.88
CA ILE A 773 -26.59 35.50 34.70
C ILE A 773 -27.35 34.99 33.48
N LEU A 774 -27.35 33.68 33.24
CA LEU A 774 -28.12 33.06 32.16
C LEU A 774 -29.64 33.25 32.37
N GLN A 775 -30.12 33.10 33.61
CA GLN A 775 -31.52 33.35 33.96
C GLN A 775 -31.91 34.82 33.71
N SER A 776 -30.98 35.75 33.89
CA SER A 776 -31.17 37.19 33.64
C SER A 776 -30.99 37.58 32.17
N GLY A 777 -30.75 36.64 31.27
CA GLY A 777 -30.56 36.90 29.84
C GLY A 777 -29.14 37.29 29.42
N GLY A 778 -28.17 37.17 30.31
CA GLY A 778 -26.77 37.52 30.06
C GLY A 778 -25.98 36.50 29.23
N LYS A 779 -24.69 36.78 29.05
CA LYS A 779 -23.74 35.97 28.27
C LYS A 779 -22.71 35.30 29.18
N VAL A 780 -22.52 33.99 29.03
CA VAL A 780 -21.53 33.23 29.82
C VAL A 780 -20.52 32.54 28.90
N LEU A 781 -19.23 32.68 29.23
CA LEU A 781 -18.14 31.93 28.62
C LEU A 781 -17.58 30.93 29.64
N ILE A 782 -17.68 29.64 29.35
CA ILE A 782 -17.12 28.58 30.18
C ILE A 782 -15.82 28.06 29.56
N LEU A 783 -14.71 28.21 30.28
CA LEU A 783 -13.38 27.71 29.91
C LEU A 783 -13.05 26.47 30.74
N ALA A 784 -13.45 25.29 30.23
CA ALA A 784 -13.46 24.02 30.96
C ALA A 784 -12.27 23.10 30.66
N ALA A 785 -11.13 23.65 30.23
CA ALA A 785 -9.94 22.86 29.93
C ALA A 785 -9.50 22.03 31.15
N GLY A 786 -9.39 20.71 30.99
CA GLY A 786 -9.01 19.79 32.06
C GLY A 786 -10.13 19.48 33.08
N LYS A 787 -11.35 19.99 32.88
CA LYS A 787 -12.47 19.88 33.83
C LYS A 787 -13.63 19.03 33.35
N VAL A 788 -13.65 18.62 32.08
CA VAL A 788 -14.73 17.81 31.51
C VAL A 788 -14.55 16.34 31.90
N SER A 789 -15.66 15.73 32.32
CA SER A 789 -15.73 14.30 32.64
C SER A 789 -16.34 13.47 31.52
N TYR A 790 -17.31 14.03 30.78
CA TYR A 790 -17.99 13.31 29.70
C TYR A 790 -17.29 13.53 28.36
N GLY A 791 -16.51 12.54 27.92
CA GLY A 791 -15.59 12.62 26.77
C GLY A 791 -14.12 12.49 27.16
N LYS A 792 -13.78 12.39 28.46
CA LYS A 792 -12.40 12.27 28.95
C LYS A 792 -11.68 10.99 28.50
N GLU A 793 -12.43 9.98 28.08
CA GLU A 793 -11.93 8.70 27.56
C GLU A 793 -11.49 8.78 26.09
N VAL A 794 -11.83 9.87 25.39
CA VAL A 794 -11.33 10.17 24.05
C VAL A 794 -9.96 10.83 24.17
N SER A 795 -8.92 10.15 23.66
CA SER A 795 -7.59 10.74 23.57
C SER A 795 -7.45 11.49 22.26
N GLN A 796 -7.69 12.80 22.31
CA GLN A 796 -7.44 13.69 21.18
C GLN A 796 -5.96 14.09 21.10
N MET A 797 -5.42 13.99 19.89
CA MET A 797 -4.09 14.46 19.53
C MET A 797 -4.23 15.27 18.24
N PHE A 798 -3.22 16.08 17.91
CA PHE A 798 -3.24 16.78 16.62
C PHE A 798 -3.11 15.83 15.43
N THR A 799 -2.27 14.79 15.56
CA THR A 799 -2.14 13.75 14.54
C THR A 799 -3.33 12.79 14.56
N PRO A 800 -3.79 12.29 13.40
CA PRO A 800 -4.94 11.39 13.33
C PRO A 800 -4.63 10.01 13.91
N VAL A 801 -5.67 9.18 14.02
CA VAL A 801 -5.58 7.74 14.29
C VAL A 801 -4.42 7.12 13.50
N PHE A 802 -3.58 6.37 14.20
CA PHE A 802 -2.48 5.61 13.61
C PHE A 802 -2.97 4.21 13.24
N TRP A 803 -2.87 3.87 11.95
CA TRP A 803 -3.21 2.58 11.33
C TRP A 803 -4.67 2.13 11.52
N ASN A 804 -5.06 1.75 12.74
CA ASN A 804 -6.40 1.26 13.04
C ASN A 804 -6.64 1.14 14.56
N THR A 805 -7.70 1.73 15.10
CA THR A 805 -7.97 1.63 16.56
C THR A 805 -8.40 0.23 17.00
N SER A 806 -9.14 -0.52 16.19
CA SER A 806 -9.62 -1.88 16.55
C SER A 806 -8.46 -2.86 16.72
N TRP A 807 -7.57 -2.93 15.73
CA TRP A 807 -6.37 -3.80 15.75
C TRP A 807 -5.49 -3.53 16.97
N PHE A 808 -5.32 -2.26 17.31
CA PHE A 808 -4.52 -1.84 18.45
C PHE A 808 -5.31 -1.75 19.76
N LYS A 809 -6.47 -2.42 19.88
CA LYS A 809 -7.28 -2.52 21.11
C LYS A 809 -7.65 -1.14 21.69
N MET A 810 -8.04 -0.22 20.82
CA MET A 810 -8.37 1.18 21.12
C MET A 810 -7.22 1.95 21.77
N ARG A 811 -5.98 1.74 21.30
CA ARG A 811 -4.85 2.59 21.71
C ARG A 811 -4.97 4.00 21.08
N PRO A 812 -4.69 5.06 21.86
CA PRO A 812 -4.66 6.44 21.36
C PRO A 812 -3.66 6.71 20.21
N PRO A 813 -3.95 7.66 19.31
CA PRO A 813 -5.07 8.62 19.34
C PRO A 813 -6.40 8.04 18.88
N HIS A 814 -7.52 8.66 19.29
CA HIS A 814 -8.88 8.23 18.96
C HIS A 814 -9.57 9.10 17.89
N THR A 815 -8.97 10.22 17.51
CA THR A 815 -9.59 11.20 16.60
C THR A 815 -8.83 11.28 15.28
N THR A 816 -9.52 11.66 14.21
CA THR A 816 -8.96 11.80 12.85
C THR A 816 -8.82 13.26 12.42
N GLY A 817 -9.21 14.21 13.26
CA GLY A 817 -9.12 15.65 13.01
C GLY A 817 -10.30 16.41 13.62
N ILE A 818 -10.51 17.65 13.16
CA ILE A 818 -11.70 18.44 13.44
C ILE A 818 -12.44 18.80 12.15
N LEU A 819 -13.75 19.04 12.27
CA LEU A 819 -14.58 19.72 11.29
C LEU A 819 -14.98 21.08 11.86
N VAL A 820 -14.75 22.14 11.09
CA VAL A 820 -15.21 23.49 11.43
C VAL A 820 -15.85 24.17 10.21
N ASN A 821 -16.74 25.12 10.44
CA ASN A 821 -17.25 25.98 9.38
C ASN A 821 -16.44 27.29 9.38
N PRO A 822 -15.49 27.52 8.45
CA PRO A 822 -14.66 28.71 8.45
C PRO A 822 -15.44 30.01 8.21
N LYS A 823 -16.69 29.92 7.72
CA LYS A 823 -17.59 31.07 7.55
C LYS A 823 -18.33 31.46 8.83
N HIS A 824 -18.21 30.67 9.90
CA HIS A 824 -18.85 31.01 11.18
C HIS A 824 -18.26 32.33 11.72
N PRO A 825 -19.08 33.29 12.22
CA PRO A 825 -18.58 34.59 12.65
C PRO A 825 -17.51 34.54 13.74
N LEU A 826 -17.46 33.45 14.52
CA LEU A 826 -16.38 33.15 15.47
C LEU A 826 -14.98 33.24 14.83
N PHE A 827 -14.81 32.82 13.57
CA PHE A 827 -13.50 32.71 12.93
C PHE A 827 -13.06 33.98 12.18
N ARG A 828 -13.81 35.10 12.28
CA ARG A 828 -13.44 36.37 11.61
C ARG A 828 -12.05 36.86 11.96
N GLU A 829 -11.65 36.68 13.22
CA GLU A 829 -10.34 37.06 13.75
C GLU A 829 -9.42 35.83 13.96
N PHE A 830 -9.72 34.71 13.30
CA PHE A 830 -8.96 33.47 13.37
C PHE A 830 -8.94 32.77 12.01
N PRO A 831 -8.00 33.11 11.11
CA PRO A 831 -7.89 32.51 9.79
C PRO A 831 -7.80 30.99 9.88
N THR A 832 -8.76 30.33 9.25
CA THR A 832 -8.90 28.89 9.34
C THR A 832 -9.61 28.32 8.13
N GLU A 833 -9.47 27.01 7.98
CA GLU A 833 -10.09 26.20 6.94
C GLU A 833 -11.11 25.27 7.59
N TYR A 834 -11.78 24.42 6.81
CA TYR A 834 -12.78 23.49 7.35
C TYR A 834 -12.20 22.30 8.14
N HIS A 835 -10.87 22.25 8.33
CA HIS A 835 -10.14 21.13 8.92
C HIS A 835 -8.98 21.59 9.82
N SER A 836 -8.37 20.63 10.53
CA SER A 836 -7.12 20.86 11.28
C SER A 836 -5.98 21.25 10.33
N ASN A 837 -5.28 22.34 10.63
CA ASN A 837 -4.02 22.74 10.01
C ASN A 837 -3.01 23.16 11.11
N LEU A 838 -1.76 23.47 10.80
CA LEU A 838 -0.68 23.54 11.82
C LEU A 838 -0.91 24.57 12.92
N GLN A 839 -1.65 25.65 12.66
CA GLN A 839 -2.02 26.63 13.70
C GLN A 839 -2.88 26.01 14.79
N TRP A 840 -3.70 25.01 14.47
CA TRP A 840 -4.56 24.33 15.44
C TRP A 840 -3.80 23.45 16.43
N TRP A 841 -2.53 23.12 16.17
CA TRP A 841 -1.75 22.19 17.00
C TRP A 841 -1.79 22.54 18.49
N GLU A 842 -1.62 23.82 18.83
CA GLU A 842 -1.60 24.31 20.21
C GLU A 842 -2.93 24.13 20.96
N LEU A 843 -4.05 24.08 20.22
CA LEU A 843 -5.40 23.97 20.77
C LEU A 843 -5.90 22.52 20.81
N LEU A 844 -5.50 21.71 19.83
CA LEU A 844 -6.01 20.34 19.66
C LEU A 844 -5.15 19.27 20.32
N ASN A 845 -3.83 19.48 20.40
CA ASN A 845 -2.90 18.44 20.84
C ASN A 845 -3.05 18.19 22.35
N ARG A 846 -3.37 16.95 22.74
CA ARG A 846 -3.59 16.53 24.13
C ARG A 846 -4.72 17.29 24.84
N ALA A 847 -5.73 17.72 24.09
CA ALA A 847 -6.86 18.44 24.65
C ALA A 847 -8.02 17.50 24.99
N GLN A 848 -8.87 17.92 25.94
CA GLN A 848 -10.11 17.20 26.24
C GLN A 848 -11.18 17.52 25.20
N VAL A 849 -12.09 16.58 24.98
CA VAL A 849 -13.32 16.78 24.20
C VAL A 849 -14.53 16.62 25.11
N MET A 850 -15.64 17.21 24.68
CA MET A 850 -16.98 17.02 25.23
C MET A 850 -17.73 15.99 24.39
N GLN A 851 -18.48 15.11 25.03
CA GLN A 851 -19.38 14.16 24.37
C GLN A 851 -20.83 14.64 24.43
N PHE A 852 -21.49 14.72 23.26
CA PHE A 852 -22.81 15.33 23.06
C PHE A 852 -23.90 14.30 22.77
N THR A 853 -23.76 13.06 23.24
CA THR A 853 -24.72 11.98 22.95
C THR A 853 -26.14 12.29 23.46
N ASP A 854 -26.27 13.02 24.57
CA ASP A 854 -27.58 13.38 25.15
C ASP A 854 -28.10 14.76 24.71
N PHE A 855 -27.42 15.42 23.76
CA PHE A 855 -27.87 16.70 23.19
C PHE A 855 -28.92 16.46 22.08
N PRO A 856 -29.66 17.50 21.64
CA PRO A 856 -30.59 17.38 20.52
C PRO A 856 -29.96 16.71 19.29
N ALA A 857 -30.77 15.99 18.51
CA ALA A 857 -30.23 15.15 17.46
C ALA A 857 -29.54 15.94 16.33
N ASP A 858 -30.10 17.11 16.01
CA ASP A 858 -29.59 18.08 15.07
C ASP A 858 -28.45 18.96 15.64
N PHE A 859 -28.15 18.87 16.94
CA PHE A 859 -27.08 19.64 17.57
C PHE A 859 -25.73 19.31 16.95
N GLN A 860 -25.00 20.38 16.63
CA GLN A 860 -23.64 20.33 16.08
C GLN A 860 -22.72 21.27 16.86
N PRO A 861 -21.60 20.78 17.39
CA PRO A 861 -20.61 21.65 18.02
C PRO A 861 -19.92 22.52 16.97
N THR A 862 -19.60 23.76 17.34
CA THR A 862 -18.97 24.75 16.46
C THR A 862 -17.55 24.34 16.06
N ILE A 863 -16.82 23.68 16.97
CA ILE A 863 -15.55 22.99 16.69
C ILE A 863 -15.76 21.51 17.02
N GLN A 864 -16.02 20.72 15.98
CA GLN A 864 -16.35 19.30 16.11
C GLN A 864 -15.11 18.44 15.95
N SER A 865 -14.86 17.56 16.90
CA SER A 865 -13.81 16.56 16.79
C SER A 865 -14.36 15.35 16.05
N ILE A 866 -13.56 14.75 15.18
CA ILE A 866 -13.95 13.58 14.40
C ILE A 866 -13.40 12.34 15.11
N ASP A 867 -14.28 11.55 15.72
CA ASP A 867 -13.92 10.31 16.42
C ASP A 867 -13.52 9.19 15.44
N THR A 868 -12.97 8.10 15.97
CA THR A 868 -12.74 6.87 15.19
C THR A 868 -14.06 6.29 14.70
N TRP A 869 -14.08 5.80 13.46
CA TRP A 869 -15.27 5.28 12.80
C TRP A 869 -15.85 4.02 13.46
N PHE A 870 -15.06 3.32 14.28
CA PHE A 870 -15.53 2.18 15.07
C PHE A 870 -16.52 2.54 16.17
N LEU A 871 -16.53 3.79 16.62
CA LEU A 871 -17.43 4.27 17.69
C LEU A 871 -18.28 5.44 17.23
N SER A 872 -17.71 6.34 16.43
CA SER A 872 -18.33 7.56 15.88
C SER A 872 -19.12 8.34 16.93
N ARG A 873 -18.55 8.56 18.13
CA ARG A 873 -19.21 9.37 19.16
C ARG A 873 -19.35 10.81 18.67
N LYS A 874 -20.49 11.45 18.94
CA LYS A 874 -20.68 12.89 18.70
C LYS A 874 -19.85 13.67 19.73
N ILE A 875 -18.70 14.19 19.33
CA ILE A 875 -17.73 14.86 20.21
C ILE A 875 -17.25 16.20 19.64
N GLY A 876 -16.77 17.10 20.49
CA GLY A 876 -16.22 18.38 20.07
C GLY A 876 -15.59 19.17 21.20
N MET A 877 -14.98 20.31 20.84
CA MET A 877 -14.18 21.11 21.77
C MET A 877 -14.79 22.46 22.11
N LEU A 878 -15.68 22.96 21.26
CA LEU A 878 -16.35 24.23 21.47
C LEU A 878 -17.77 24.16 20.92
N PHE A 879 -18.72 24.67 21.69
CA PHE A 879 -20.09 24.85 21.24
C PHE A 879 -20.70 26.14 21.81
N GLU A 880 -21.80 26.55 21.18
CA GLU A 880 -22.64 27.63 21.65
C GLU A 880 -24.08 27.17 21.85
N ALA A 881 -24.81 27.78 22.79
CA ALA A 881 -26.20 27.47 23.07
C ALA A 881 -26.95 28.65 23.71
N LYS A 882 -28.27 28.65 23.55
CA LYS A 882 -29.18 29.35 24.46
C LYS A 882 -29.39 28.46 25.68
N VAL A 883 -29.27 29.03 26.87
CA VAL A 883 -29.44 28.32 28.14
C VAL A 883 -30.25 29.23 29.05
N LEU A 884 -31.39 28.75 29.56
CA LEU A 884 -32.39 29.59 30.23
C LEU A 884 -32.78 30.76 29.33
N ASN A 885 -32.73 32.00 29.84
CA ASN A 885 -33.01 33.21 29.05
C ASN A 885 -31.77 33.78 28.35
N GLY A 886 -30.58 33.21 28.60
CA GLY A 886 -29.29 33.76 28.21
C GLY A 886 -28.59 32.94 27.12
N LYS A 887 -27.31 33.25 26.91
CA LYS A 887 -26.46 32.62 25.88
C LYS A 887 -25.13 32.17 26.47
N LEU A 888 -24.63 31.05 25.97
CA LEU A 888 -23.43 30.40 26.48
C LEU A 888 -22.50 29.98 25.34
N ILE A 889 -21.20 30.17 25.53
CA ILE A 889 -20.14 29.43 24.83
C ILE A 889 -19.40 28.60 25.88
N MET A 890 -19.10 27.35 25.56
CA MET A 890 -18.23 26.50 26.38
C MET A 890 -17.13 25.90 25.52
N SER A 891 -15.91 25.93 26.03
CA SER A 891 -14.70 25.45 25.36
C SER A 891 -13.87 24.56 26.29
N THR A 892 -13.34 23.45 25.76
CA THR A 892 -12.32 22.62 26.44
C THR A 892 -10.91 22.91 25.97
N MET A 893 -10.72 23.82 25.02
CA MET A 893 -9.40 24.32 24.66
C MET A 893 -8.83 25.13 25.83
N ASP A 894 -7.56 24.90 26.15
CA ASP A 894 -6.86 25.74 27.13
C ASP A 894 -6.48 27.08 26.49
N LEU A 895 -7.19 28.13 26.88
CA LEU A 895 -7.12 29.49 26.32
C LEU A 895 -6.48 30.51 27.26
N THR A 896 -6.12 30.10 28.48
CA THR A 896 -5.73 31.02 29.56
C THR A 896 -4.32 30.77 30.08
N THR A 897 -3.75 29.59 29.86
CA THR A 897 -2.41 29.26 30.35
C THR A 897 -1.33 29.79 29.40
N ASN A 898 -0.34 30.52 29.94
CA ASN A 898 0.85 31.03 29.24
C ASN A 898 0.54 31.77 27.93
N THR A 899 -0.46 32.64 27.92
CA THR A 899 -0.94 33.35 26.71
C THR A 899 0.07 34.31 26.08
N ASP A 900 1.17 34.63 26.77
CA ASP A 900 2.27 35.41 26.20
C ASP A 900 3.06 34.62 25.15
N GLU A 901 3.21 33.31 25.37
CA GLU A 901 3.89 32.37 24.48
C GLU A 901 2.90 31.60 23.58
N ARG A 902 1.70 31.32 24.10
CA ARG A 902 0.62 30.59 23.41
C ARG A 902 -0.27 31.53 22.61
N ILE A 903 0.28 31.95 21.48
CA ILE A 903 -0.29 33.01 20.63
C ILE A 903 -1.59 32.57 19.94
N VAL A 904 -1.75 31.28 19.64
CA VAL A 904 -2.98 30.76 19.02
C VAL A 904 -4.11 30.74 20.04
N ALA A 905 -3.84 30.28 21.27
CA ALA A 905 -4.76 30.32 22.40
C ALA A 905 -5.21 31.74 22.71
N ARG A 906 -4.27 32.69 22.77
CA ARG A 906 -4.59 34.12 22.96
C ARG A 906 -5.50 34.65 21.85
N GLN A 907 -5.20 34.35 20.59
CA GLN A 907 -6.02 34.81 19.47
C GLN A 907 -7.41 34.16 19.46
N MET A 908 -7.51 32.86 19.71
CA MET A 908 -8.80 32.16 19.79
C MET A 908 -9.67 32.71 20.93
N HIS A 909 -9.07 33.03 22.08
CA HIS A 909 -9.78 33.67 23.18
C HIS A 909 -10.35 35.04 22.78
N LYS A 910 -9.55 35.86 22.09
CA LYS A 910 -10.05 37.11 21.50
C LYS A 910 -11.22 36.86 20.55
N ALA A 911 -11.06 35.92 19.62
CA ALA A 911 -12.07 35.62 18.61
C ALA A 911 -13.41 35.21 19.25
N ILE A 912 -13.37 34.43 20.33
CA ILE A 912 -14.55 34.06 21.13
C ILE A 912 -15.19 35.29 21.77
N LEU A 913 -14.43 36.13 22.48
CA LEU A 913 -14.97 37.32 23.16
C LEU A 913 -15.55 38.33 22.17
N ASP A 914 -14.83 38.61 21.07
CA ASP A 914 -15.29 39.50 20.01
C ASP A 914 -16.59 38.99 19.39
N TYR A 915 -16.68 37.68 19.15
CA TYR A 915 -17.90 37.06 18.65
C TYR A 915 -19.06 37.23 19.63
N MET A 916 -18.87 36.88 20.90
CA MET A 916 -19.89 37.01 21.96
C MET A 916 -20.35 38.45 22.18
N ASN A 917 -19.48 39.42 21.92
CA ASN A 917 -19.78 40.85 22.01
C ASN A 917 -20.40 41.44 20.74
N SER A 918 -20.55 40.65 19.67
CA SER A 918 -21.15 41.10 18.42
C SER A 918 -22.63 40.75 18.30
N ASP A 919 -23.34 41.48 17.43
CA ASP A 919 -24.73 41.18 17.06
C ASP A 919 -24.90 39.82 16.35
N HIS A 920 -23.80 39.18 15.97
CA HIS A 920 -23.80 37.86 15.34
C HIS A 920 -23.81 36.70 16.34
N PHE A 921 -23.64 36.95 17.65
CA PHE A 921 -23.77 35.90 18.67
C PHE A 921 -25.23 35.51 18.84
N ARG A 922 -25.66 34.56 18.02
CA ARG A 922 -27.04 34.08 17.91
C ARG A 922 -27.06 32.55 17.91
N PRO A 923 -26.78 31.91 19.06
CA PRO A 923 -26.82 30.45 19.14
C PRO A 923 -28.16 29.90 18.67
N MET A 924 -28.11 28.84 17.87
CA MET A 924 -29.31 28.25 17.26
C MET A 924 -30.03 27.28 18.19
N TYR A 925 -29.27 26.51 18.98
CA TYR A 925 -29.78 25.45 19.83
C TYR A 925 -30.11 25.96 21.24
N THR A 926 -31.22 25.48 21.79
CA THR A 926 -31.56 25.69 23.22
C THR A 926 -31.21 24.42 23.98
N ILE A 927 -30.38 24.56 25.02
CA ILE A 927 -29.84 23.44 25.79
C ILE A 927 -30.16 23.65 27.26
N GLU A 928 -30.70 22.61 27.90
CA GLU A 928 -31.01 22.64 29.33
C GLU A 928 -29.72 22.71 30.18
N PRO A 929 -29.70 23.48 31.29
CA PRO A 929 -28.54 23.56 32.19
C PRO A 929 -28.04 22.21 32.70
N GLU A 930 -28.94 21.24 32.83
CA GLU A 930 -28.61 19.86 33.22
C GLU A 930 -27.66 19.21 32.20
N ARG A 931 -27.91 19.37 30.90
CA ARG A 931 -27.06 18.79 29.84
C ARG A 931 -25.66 19.41 29.85
N ILE A 932 -25.56 20.70 30.17
CA ILE A 932 -24.26 21.38 30.37
C ILE A 932 -23.56 20.83 31.62
N SER A 933 -24.29 20.65 32.72
CA SER A 933 -23.77 20.06 33.96
C SER A 933 -23.29 18.62 33.78
N ASP A 934 -23.99 17.84 32.96
CA ASP A 934 -23.64 16.46 32.64
C ASP A 934 -22.24 16.35 32.01
N LEU A 935 -21.79 17.37 31.24
CA LEU A 935 -20.43 17.40 30.70
C LEU A 935 -19.34 17.35 31.78
N PHE A 936 -19.62 17.91 32.97
CA PHE A 936 -18.70 17.88 34.11
C PHE A 936 -18.86 16.65 35.01
N LYS A 937 -20.05 16.04 35.03
CA LYS A 937 -20.42 15.03 36.04
C LYS A 937 -20.53 13.61 35.47
N LYS A 938 -21.08 13.47 34.26
CA LYS A 938 -21.26 12.17 33.61
C LYS A 938 -19.90 11.64 33.16
N VAL A 939 -19.77 10.33 33.20
CA VAL A 939 -18.61 9.60 32.68
C VAL A 939 -19.13 8.63 31.63
N ALA A 940 -18.51 8.62 30.45
CA ALA A 940 -18.84 7.61 29.45
C ALA A 940 -18.47 6.22 30.01
N GLY A 941 -19.25 5.20 29.67
CA GLY A 941 -18.85 3.82 29.97
C GLY A 941 -17.56 3.46 29.24
N ASP A 942 -16.74 2.59 29.85
CA ASP A 942 -15.53 2.10 29.19
C ASP A 942 -15.88 1.41 27.86
N VAL A 943 -15.11 1.71 26.81
CA VAL A 943 -15.16 0.94 25.56
C VAL A 943 -14.57 -0.43 25.89
N LYS A 944 -15.44 -1.42 26.07
CA LYS A 944 -15.04 -2.81 26.32
C LYS A 944 -14.50 -3.44 25.04
N SER A 945 -13.23 -3.16 24.75
CA SER A 945 -12.47 -3.84 23.70
C SER A 945 -12.02 -5.25 24.11
N TYR A 946 -12.11 -5.56 25.41
CA TYR A 946 -11.74 -6.85 25.99
C TYR A 946 -12.84 -7.36 26.91
N THR A 947 -13.24 -8.62 26.75
CA THR A 947 -13.90 -9.37 27.82
C THR A 947 -12.87 -10.29 28.47
N LYS A 948 -12.96 -10.52 29.78
CA LYS A 948 -12.10 -11.47 30.51
C LYS A 948 -12.17 -12.92 29.95
N GLY A 949 -13.11 -13.19 29.04
CA GLY A 949 -13.27 -14.46 28.32
C GLY A 949 -12.77 -14.44 26.86
N SER A 950 -12.17 -13.34 26.38
CA SER A 950 -11.63 -13.25 25.03
C SER A 950 -10.22 -13.84 24.95
N PRO A 951 -9.92 -14.69 23.96
CA PRO A 951 -8.68 -15.44 23.95
C PRO A 951 -7.48 -14.50 23.75
N ASP A 952 -6.54 -14.62 24.68
CA ASP A 952 -5.13 -14.48 24.37
C ASP A 952 -4.80 -15.51 23.27
N GLU A 953 -5.05 -15.25 21.97
CA GLU A 953 -4.69 -16.20 20.89
C GLU A 953 -3.15 -16.37 20.75
N LEU A 954 -2.39 -15.83 21.70
CA LEU A 954 -1.00 -16.17 22.04
C LEU A 954 -0.84 -17.03 23.31
N LYS A 955 -1.87 -17.72 23.80
CA LYS A 955 -1.70 -18.84 24.74
C LYS A 955 -1.66 -20.14 23.96
N PRO A 956 -0.47 -20.67 23.60
CA PRO A 956 -0.35 -22.11 23.54
C PRO A 956 -0.69 -22.63 24.94
N LYS A 957 -1.86 -23.25 25.11
CA LYS A 957 -2.02 -24.20 26.21
C LYS A 957 -1.36 -25.49 25.74
N ILE A 958 -0.07 -25.59 26.08
CA ILE A 958 0.65 -26.85 26.10
C ILE A 958 -0.13 -27.79 27.02
N ASN A 959 -0.67 -28.87 26.46
CA ASN A 959 -0.66 -30.17 27.13
C ASN A 959 0.17 -31.09 26.26
#